data_AF-A0A7C3IUW0-F1
#
_entry.id   AF-A0A7C3IUW0-F1
#
_cell.length_a   1.000
_cell.length_b   1.000
_cell.length_c   1.000
_cell.angle_alpha   90.00
_cell.angle_beta   90.00
_cell.angle_gamma   90.00
#
_symmetry.space_group_name_H-M   'P 1'
#
loop_
_entity.id
_entity.type
_entity.pdbx_description
1 polymer ?
#
loop_
_entity_poly.entity_id
_entity_poly.type
_entity_poly.pdbx_seq_one_letter_code
_entity_poly.pdbx_strand_id
1 'polypeptide(L)'
;MPKIELHDVTLLAVDCVELERVVFAAKVCMHYCDFAEVKILTSLDWSQHNDEGIQFVKIKPLQNIYQYSEFMLHDLNKYVETSHVLIFQHDGFILNPNAFDVEFLNYDYIGAPWNLDFLRRESNAPWVTPEIKTEMIRHDSYFAVGNGGFCIRSKKLLDLTANYKLPYNQQGDWGGDDVAICIKYKGFLQSKGIMFAPASLAAKFSKETGRWNGQFGFHNYTLTDISSWKDLLKFYPQHQGSVSALHSGDMGDVVYSIPTLKALGVKTLLLNAALDYGTKTGYDQFKALKPLLKDQGFETKIIPKGFPWMADYCLDEFRFKGYDLVSEHLSTYHARAMGVESQVDLSLPYIHIDDPVKAADIVISRTQRYQNINMDWHYLLSDINASIVFVGLKREYQAFLKNTMLTNVRYLPTNDLLEVARVIAGAKVYIGNQSVGFAIAEGLKVNRIQEGCPYCPNSKGQSNNSIEIFKHQDNYIAKLRLYEWLGLKLEEENPNNDKVLLFTTCYVNDEYSLSRMQDWINYYSPRLNMLGATHIAIIDDGSPVEWLNKLQGDLRLFTLQYQYDITGKISNVIIPSTQKAGFYNDRVNILRFPDRLGRPSIHRFPGWWRSYSFGAKIAELYDFDKFIFIESDAYIFECNGNRLFNYLKSAKGYGSLWSASSNYRESSVQWCVKSDYYKATYFWSYKDRLQEDFWHGVNLHQTQYLPEYIINFNNNLDEVKQFVIDRYGDDSFNTIPEGADGALNMTDISLNGIFHKKENKKQQELKKHLNKHVSNIKEEAA
;
A
#
# COMPACT_ATOMS: atom_id res chain seq x y z
N MET A 1 -30.82 -40.92 -12.89
CA MET A 1 -30.61 -41.50 -14.23
C MET A 1 -29.93 -42.86 -14.03
N PRO A 2 -30.14 -43.85 -14.89
CA PRO A 2 -29.33 -45.07 -14.87
C PRO A 2 -27.85 -44.71 -15.06
N LYS A 3 -26.94 -45.49 -14.47
CA LYS A 3 -25.50 -45.32 -14.67
C LYS A 3 -25.14 -45.69 -16.11
N ILE A 4 -24.09 -45.07 -16.63
CA ILE A 4 -23.49 -45.48 -17.91
C ILE A 4 -22.70 -46.77 -17.66
N GLU A 5 -23.02 -47.83 -18.40
CA GLU A 5 -22.34 -49.12 -18.31
C GLU A 5 -21.01 -49.06 -19.09
N LEU A 6 -19.89 -49.11 -18.36
CA LEU A 6 -18.52 -49.07 -18.90
C LEU A 6 -17.73 -50.31 -18.47
N HIS A 7 -18.30 -51.49 -18.75
CA HIS A 7 -17.76 -52.79 -18.34
C HIS A 7 -16.44 -53.18 -19.01
N ASP A 8 -15.99 -52.44 -20.03
CA ASP A 8 -14.69 -52.62 -20.68
C ASP A 8 -13.73 -51.44 -20.42
N VAL A 9 -14.01 -50.62 -19.40
CA VAL A 9 -13.20 -49.46 -19.02
C VAL A 9 -12.80 -49.56 -17.54
N THR A 10 -11.50 -49.44 -17.25
CA THR A 10 -11.00 -49.25 -15.88
C THR A 10 -11.01 -47.76 -15.54
N LEU A 11 -11.53 -47.37 -14.38
CA LEU A 11 -11.33 -46.04 -13.80
C LEU A 11 -10.06 -46.05 -12.95
N LEU A 12 -9.07 -45.20 -13.24
CA LEU A 12 -7.76 -45.26 -12.57
C LEU A 12 -7.19 -43.89 -12.22
N ALA A 13 -6.71 -43.75 -10.98
CA ALA A 13 -5.90 -42.61 -10.56
C ALA A 13 -4.56 -43.04 -9.94
N VAL A 14 -3.58 -42.15 -9.96
CA VAL A 14 -2.28 -42.33 -9.31
C VAL A 14 -2.03 -41.11 -8.41
N ASP A 15 -1.99 -41.31 -7.09
CA ASP A 15 -1.81 -40.22 -6.12
C ASP A 15 -1.00 -40.71 -4.90
N CYS A 16 0.13 -40.05 -4.64
CA CYS A 16 1.01 -40.36 -3.50
C CYS A 16 1.06 -39.23 -2.47
N VAL A 17 0.11 -38.28 -2.52
CA VAL A 17 0.13 -37.04 -1.75
C VAL A 17 -1.12 -36.91 -0.87
N GLU A 18 -2.33 -37.02 -1.42
CA GLU A 18 -3.56 -36.68 -0.70
C GLU A 18 -4.77 -37.53 -1.15
N LEU A 19 -4.90 -38.72 -0.57
CA LEU A 19 -5.88 -39.71 -0.98
C LEU A 19 -7.35 -39.29 -0.84
N GLU A 20 -7.69 -38.44 0.14
CA GLU A 20 -9.07 -37.99 0.36
C GLU A 20 -9.71 -37.37 -0.89
N ARG A 21 -8.94 -36.55 -1.62
CA ARG A 21 -9.47 -35.82 -2.78
C ARG A 21 -9.66 -36.73 -4.00
N VAL A 22 -8.71 -37.63 -4.23
CA VAL A 22 -8.84 -38.58 -5.34
C VAL A 22 -9.92 -39.63 -5.06
N VAL A 23 -10.11 -40.04 -3.80
CA VAL A 23 -11.24 -40.89 -3.40
C VAL A 23 -12.57 -40.18 -3.66
N PHE A 24 -12.67 -38.89 -3.35
CA PHE A 24 -13.85 -38.10 -3.68
C PHE A 24 -14.12 -38.10 -5.19
N ALA A 25 -13.12 -37.77 -6.01
CA ALA A 25 -13.23 -37.77 -7.47
C ALA A 25 -13.68 -39.15 -8.02
N ALA A 26 -13.13 -40.24 -7.45
CA ALA A 26 -13.51 -41.61 -7.80
C ALA A 26 -15.01 -41.86 -7.53
N LYS A 27 -15.49 -41.47 -6.34
CA LYS A 27 -16.91 -41.62 -5.95
C LYS A 27 -17.85 -40.85 -6.86
N VAL A 28 -17.47 -39.64 -7.30
CA VAL A 28 -18.26 -38.88 -8.29
C VAL A 28 -18.34 -39.65 -9.61
N CYS A 29 -17.22 -40.16 -10.13
CA CYS A 29 -17.22 -40.95 -11.36
C CYS A 29 -18.07 -42.23 -11.23
N MET A 30 -17.91 -42.97 -10.11
CA MET A 30 -18.66 -44.20 -9.82
C MET A 30 -20.17 -43.98 -9.64
N HIS A 31 -20.59 -42.77 -9.32
CA HIS A 31 -22.01 -42.46 -9.25
C HIS A 31 -22.66 -42.39 -10.62
N TYR A 32 -21.94 -41.86 -11.60
CA TYR A 32 -22.45 -41.66 -12.96
C TYR A 32 -22.21 -42.87 -13.86
N CYS A 33 -21.16 -43.65 -13.61
CA CYS A 33 -20.76 -44.77 -14.44
C CYS A 33 -20.52 -46.03 -13.61
N ASP A 34 -20.77 -47.18 -14.21
CA ASP A 34 -20.41 -48.49 -13.68
C ASP A 34 -19.21 -49.02 -14.46
N PHE A 35 -18.02 -48.97 -13.83
CA PHE A 35 -16.75 -49.36 -14.46
C PHE A 35 -16.44 -50.83 -14.24
N ALA A 36 -15.64 -51.42 -15.13
CA ALA A 36 -15.14 -52.79 -14.94
C ALA A 36 -14.34 -52.93 -13.64
N GLU A 37 -13.51 -51.94 -13.35
CA GLU A 37 -12.63 -51.85 -12.20
C GLU A 37 -12.41 -50.39 -11.83
N VAL A 38 -12.24 -50.12 -10.54
CA VAL A 38 -11.84 -48.79 -10.03
C VAL A 38 -10.57 -48.95 -9.20
N LYS A 39 -9.48 -48.29 -9.61
CA LYS A 39 -8.15 -48.45 -9.00
C LYS A 39 -7.54 -47.10 -8.61
N ILE A 40 -6.98 -47.03 -7.41
CA ILE A 40 -6.12 -45.92 -6.98
C ILE A 40 -4.74 -46.48 -6.66
N LEU A 41 -3.75 -46.10 -7.46
CA LEU A 41 -2.35 -46.51 -7.27
C LEU A 41 -1.68 -45.49 -6.33
N THR A 42 -1.14 -45.96 -5.20
CA THR A 42 -0.58 -45.06 -4.18
C THR A 42 0.57 -45.66 -3.37
N SER A 43 1.47 -44.82 -2.87
CA SER A 43 2.45 -45.21 -1.85
C SER A 43 1.96 -45.00 -0.42
N LEU A 44 0.81 -44.35 -0.22
CA LEU A 44 0.24 -44.09 1.10
C LEU A 44 -0.52 -45.31 1.63
N ASP A 45 -0.75 -45.37 2.95
CA ASP A 45 -1.59 -46.40 3.57
C ASP A 45 -3.03 -45.87 3.68
N TRP A 46 -3.98 -46.67 3.21
CA TRP A 46 -5.41 -46.35 3.21
C TRP A 46 -6.26 -47.48 3.82
N SER A 47 -5.61 -48.46 4.45
CA SER A 47 -6.25 -49.68 4.95
C SER A 47 -7.30 -49.44 6.03
N GLN A 48 -7.24 -48.30 6.72
CA GLN A 48 -8.16 -47.92 7.80
C GLN A 48 -9.49 -47.32 7.30
N HIS A 49 -9.63 -47.01 6.01
CA HIS A 49 -10.84 -46.42 5.44
C HIS A 49 -11.67 -47.50 4.71
N ASN A 50 -13.00 -47.43 4.83
CA ASN A 50 -13.91 -48.35 4.14
C ASN A 50 -14.50 -47.68 2.89
N ASP A 51 -13.72 -47.59 1.82
CA ASP A 51 -14.15 -47.06 0.52
C ASP A 51 -14.53 -48.20 -0.43
N GLU A 52 -15.74 -48.73 -0.26
CA GLU A 52 -16.26 -49.86 -1.04
C GLU A 52 -16.24 -49.58 -2.56
N GLY A 53 -15.83 -50.60 -3.32
CA GLY A 53 -15.76 -50.53 -4.79
C GLY A 53 -14.49 -49.89 -5.35
N ILE A 54 -13.57 -49.39 -4.50
CA ILE A 54 -12.27 -48.84 -4.92
C ILE A 54 -11.14 -49.80 -4.49
N GLN A 55 -10.33 -50.23 -5.45
CA GLN A 55 -9.14 -51.03 -5.19
C GLN A 55 -7.91 -50.11 -4.99
N PHE A 56 -7.34 -50.12 -3.80
CA PHE A 56 -6.07 -49.43 -3.52
C PHE A 56 -4.89 -50.37 -3.82
N VAL A 57 -4.03 -49.97 -4.75
CA VAL A 57 -2.88 -50.78 -5.18
C VAL A 57 -1.60 -50.07 -4.77
N LYS A 58 -0.74 -50.78 -4.03
CA LYS A 58 0.50 -50.22 -3.53
C LYS A 58 1.52 -50.06 -4.66
N ILE A 59 2.09 -48.86 -4.79
CA ILE A 59 3.21 -48.55 -5.69
C ILE A 59 4.37 -47.88 -4.92
N LYS A 60 5.51 -47.70 -5.60
CA LYS A 60 6.62 -46.91 -5.06
C LYS A 60 6.24 -45.43 -4.97
N PRO A 61 6.73 -44.69 -3.96
CA PRO A 61 6.49 -43.25 -3.86
C PRO A 61 6.93 -42.49 -5.11
N LEU A 62 6.04 -41.66 -5.64
CA LEU A 62 6.32 -40.73 -6.75
C LEU A 62 6.46 -39.32 -6.15
N GLN A 63 7.65 -38.74 -6.28
CA GLN A 63 8.04 -37.51 -5.57
C GLN A 63 7.76 -36.24 -6.38
N ASN A 64 7.55 -36.35 -7.69
CA ASN A 64 7.34 -35.21 -8.57
C ASN A 64 6.60 -35.62 -9.85
N ILE A 65 6.19 -34.62 -10.63
CA ILE A 65 5.42 -34.80 -11.87
C ILE A 65 6.18 -35.59 -12.95
N TYR A 66 7.52 -35.58 -12.93
CA TYR A 66 8.31 -36.31 -13.92
C TYR A 66 8.34 -37.81 -13.62
N GLN A 67 8.49 -38.19 -12.35
CA GLN A 67 8.36 -39.58 -11.91
C GLN A 67 6.94 -40.10 -12.15
N TYR A 68 5.93 -39.27 -11.91
CA TYR A 68 4.55 -39.57 -12.29
C TYR A 68 4.43 -39.83 -13.78
N SER A 69 4.92 -38.91 -14.63
CA SER A 69 4.78 -39.02 -16.08
C SER A 69 5.51 -40.23 -16.66
N GLU A 70 6.71 -40.54 -16.17
CA GLU A 70 7.45 -41.75 -16.55
C GLU A 70 6.67 -43.01 -16.18
N PHE A 71 6.14 -43.08 -14.95
CA PHE A 71 5.30 -44.19 -14.52
C PHE A 71 4.07 -44.36 -15.41
N MET A 72 3.40 -43.26 -15.76
CA MET A 72 2.24 -43.27 -16.67
C MET A 72 2.58 -43.80 -18.07
N LEU A 73 3.80 -43.54 -18.56
CA LEU A 73 4.25 -44.00 -19.88
C LEU A 73 4.73 -45.46 -19.88
N HIS A 74 5.41 -45.91 -18.83
CA HIS A 74 6.18 -47.17 -18.84
C HIS A 74 5.59 -48.29 -18.00
N ASP A 75 4.83 -47.96 -16.96
CA ASP A 75 4.38 -48.95 -15.97
C ASP A 75 2.86 -49.05 -15.86
N LEU A 76 2.10 -48.03 -16.26
CA LEU A 76 0.65 -47.99 -16.14
C LEU A 76 -0.05 -49.19 -16.81
N ASN A 77 0.52 -49.69 -17.92
CA ASN A 77 -0.02 -50.81 -18.66
C ASN A 77 -0.13 -52.10 -17.82
N LYS A 78 0.67 -52.26 -16.76
CA LYS A 78 0.65 -53.41 -15.85
C LYS A 78 -0.57 -53.46 -14.94
N TYR A 79 -1.32 -52.36 -14.85
CA TYR A 79 -2.43 -52.19 -13.92
C TYR A 79 -3.81 -52.15 -14.60
N VAL A 80 -3.82 -52.23 -15.94
CA VAL A 80 -5.02 -52.13 -16.78
C VAL A 80 -5.11 -53.38 -17.66
N GLU A 81 -6.17 -54.16 -17.47
CA GLU A 81 -6.48 -55.37 -18.28
C GLU A 81 -7.65 -55.14 -19.27
N THR A 82 -8.43 -54.08 -19.04
CA THR A 82 -9.58 -53.70 -19.85
C THR A 82 -9.16 -53.08 -21.18
N SER A 83 -10.11 -52.89 -22.11
CA SER A 83 -9.82 -52.30 -23.42
C SER A 83 -9.34 -50.85 -23.33
N HIS A 84 -9.85 -50.11 -22.35
CA HIS A 84 -9.57 -48.69 -22.12
C HIS A 84 -9.45 -48.38 -20.64
N VAL A 85 -8.71 -47.32 -20.32
CA VAL A 85 -8.67 -46.72 -18.98
C VAL A 85 -9.15 -45.28 -19.04
N LEU A 86 -10.06 -44.90 -18.16
CA LEU A 86 -10.36 -43.50 -17.86
C LEU A 86 -9.45 -43.07 -16.70
N ILE A 87 -8.46 -42.26 -17.03
CA ILE A 87 -7.54 -41.66 -16.07
C ILE A 87 -8.19 -40.40 -15.50
N PHE A 88 -8.12 -40.27 -14.19
CA PHE A 88 -8.62 -39.11 -13.47
C PHE A 88 -7.64 -38.70 -12.36
N GLN A 89 -7.64 -37.41 -12.02
CA GLN A 89 -6.90 -36.83 -10.90
C GLN A 89 -7.87 -36.26 -9.88
N HIS A 90 -7.36 -35.78 -8.75
CA HIS A 90 -8.20 -35.22 -7.69
C HIS A 90 -9.04 -34.01 -8.16
N ASP A 91 -8.62 -33.37 -9.24
CA ASP A 91 -9.22 -32.21 -9.87
C ASP A 91 -9.69 -32.46 -11.30
N GLY A 92 -9.96 -33.72 -11.65
CA GLY A 92 -10.66 -34.06 -12.89
C GLY A 92 -11.62 -35.23 -12.69
N PHE A 93 -12.91 -35.03 -12.96
CA PHE A 93 -13.94 -36.08 -12.85
C PHE A 93 -15.16 -35.77 -13.72
N ILE A 94 -16.11 -36.71 -13.74
CA ILE A 94 -17.35 -36.63 -14.53
C ILE A 94 -18.32 -35.61 -13.92
N LEU A 95 -18.80 -34.68 -14.74
CA LEU A 95 -19.77 -33.64 -14.34
C LEU A 95 -21.12 -33.78 -15.06
N ASN A 96 -21.12 -34.21 -16.33
CA ASN A 96 -22.34 -34.37 -17.14
C ASN A 96 -22.37 -35.75 -17.80
N PRO A 97 -23.01 -36.75 -17.19
CA PRO A 97 -23.15 -38.08 -17.80
C PRO A 97 -23.86 -38.04 -19.16
N ASN A 98 -24.76 -37.08 -19.41
CA ASN A 98 -25.48 -37.02 -20.68
C ASN A 98 -24.61 -36.60 -21.87
N ALA A 99 -23.41 -36.11 -21.63
CA ALA A 99 -22.44 -35.81 -22.68
C ALA A 99 -21.53 -37.02 -23.01
N PHE A 100 -21.72 -38.16 -22.34
CA PHE A 100 -21.02 -39.38 -22.72
C PHE A 100 -21.42 -39.80 -24.14
N ASP A 101 -20.40 -40.02 -24.97
CA ASP A 101 -20.54 -40.50 -26.33
C ASP A 101 -19.74 -41.79 -26.46
N VAL A 102 -20.38 -42.87 -26.90
CA VAL A 102 -19.70 -44.17 -27.10
C VAL A 102 -18.56 -44.04 -28.11
N GLU A 103 -18.60 -43.05 -29.00
CA GLU A 103 -17.53 -42.74 -29.95
C GLU A 103 -16.20 -42.39 -29.26
N PHE A 104 -16.21 -41.97 -27.99
CA PHE A 104 -14.98 -41.72 -27.22
C PHE A 104 -14.08 -42.97 -27.15
N LEU A 105 -14.67 -44.17 -27.14
CA LEU A 105 -13.96 -45.45 -27.05
C LEU A 105 -13.48 -45.97 -28.41
N ASN A 106 -13.73 -45.25 -29.51
CA ASN A 106 -13.17 -45.58 -30.83
C ASN A 106 -11.73 -45.07 -31.00
N TYR A 107 -11.20 -44.32 -30.02
CA TYR A 107 -9.90 -43.69 -30.09
C TYR A 107 -8.98 -44.21 -28.99
N ASP A 108 -7.69 -44.30 -29.31
CA ASP A 108 -6.66 -44.74 -28.37
C ASP A 108 -6.27 -43.66 -27.36
N TYR A 109 -6.57 -42.39 -27.67
CA TYR A 109 -6.42 -41.26 -26.75
C TYR A 109 -7.50 -40.20 -26.97
N ILE A 110 -8.17 -39.79 -25.89
CA ILE A 110 -9.04 -38.61 -25.85
C ILE A 110 -8.90 -37.90 -24.49
N GLY A 111 -8.71 -36.59 -24.53
CA GLY A 111 -8.72 -35.70 -23.36
C GLY A 111 -9.15 -34.30 -23.77
N ALA A 112 -8.99 -33.29 -22.92
CA ALA A 112 -9.42 -31.93 -23.25
C ALA A 112 -8.59 -31.34 -24.42
N PRO A 113 -9.19 -30.56 -25.34
CA PRO A 113 -8.43 -29.81 -26.31
C PRO A 113 -7.68 -28.67 -25.62
N TRP A 114 -6.39 -28.51 -25.92
CA TRP A 114 -5.61 -27.39 -25.41
C TRP A 114 -5.97 -26.11 -26.17
N ASN A 115 -6.26 -25.03 -25.43
CA ASN A 115 -6.45 -23.71 -26.03
C ASN A 115 -5.08 -23.03 -26.26
N LEU A 116 -4.62 -23.04 -27.51
CA LEU A 116 -3.28 -22.55 -27.82
C LEU A 116 -3.13 -21.03 -27.76
N ASP A 117 -4.21 -20.26 -27.85
CA ASP A 117 -4.16 -18.81 -27.63
C ASP A 117 -3.86 -18.47 -26.17
N PHE A 118 -4.33 -19.30 -25.23
CA PHE A 118 -3.96 -19.21 -23.81
C PHE A 118 -2.47 -19.55 -23.60
N LEU A 119 -1.99 -20.67 -24.19
CA LEU A 119 -0.59 -21.11 -24.09
C LEU A 119 0.42 -20.18 -24.80
N ARG A 120 -0.02 -19.37 -25.77
CA ARG A 120 0.80 -18.35 -26.44
C ARG A 120 0.91 -17.05 -25.65
N ARG A 121 -0.14 -16.66 -24.91
CA ARG A 121 -0.21 -15.40 -24.15
C ARG A 121 0.40 -15.52 -22.76
N GLU A 122 0.32 -16.70 -22.15
CA GLU A 122 1.03 -16.96 -20.90
C GLU A 122 2.49 -17.34 -21.17
N SER A 123 3.38 -16.36 -21.04
CA SER A 123 4.83 -16.58 -21.06
C SER A 123 5.37 -17.37 -19.86
N ASN A 124 4.50 -17.80 -18.93
CA ASN A 124 4.87 -18.35 -17.63
C ASN A 124 4.33 -19.76 -17.34
N ALA A 125 3.66 -20.47 -18.26
CA ALA A 125 3.27 -21.86 -18.04
C ALA A 125 4.55 -22.73 -17.95
N PRO A 126 4.92 -23.24 -16.77
CA PRO A 126 6.26 -23.79 -16.52
C PRO A 126 6.57 -25.09 -17.29
N TRP A 127 5.54 -25.73 -17.87
CA TRP A 127 5.65 -26.95 -18.66
C TRP A 127 5.77 -26.72 -20.19
N VAL A 128 5.70 -25.47 -20.68
CA VAL A 128 5.77 -25.18 -22.13
C VAL A 128 7.17 -24.69 -22.51
N THR A 129 8.06 -25.63 -22.86
CA THR A 129 9.42 -25.35 -23.34
C THR A 129 9.42 -24.80 -24.77
N PRO A 130 10.46 -24.06 -25.20
CA PRO A 130 10.63 -23.62 -26.59
C PRO A 130 10.53 -24.76 -27.61
N GLU A 131 11.01 -25.93 -27.25
CA GLU A 131 10.96 -27.16 -28.05
C GLU A 131 9.51 -27.62 -28.24
N ILE A 132 8.70 -27.64 -27.16
CA ILE A 132 7.27 -27.94 -27.24
C ILE A 132 6.55 -26.93 -28.14
N LYS A 133 6.83 -25.63 -27.99
CA LYS A 133 6.24 -24.60 -28.87
C LYS A 133 6.58 -24.85 -30.33
N THR A 134 7.81 -25.25 -30.61
CA THR A 134 8.28 -25.54 -31.98
C THR A 134 7.56 -26.74 -32.58
N GLU A 135 7.42 -27.84 -31.83
CA GLU A 135 6.70 -29.03 -32.30
C GLU A 135 5.19 -28.77 -32.48
N MET A 136 4.57 -27.99 -31.60
CA MET A 136 3.17 -27.57 -31.75
C MET A 136 2.93 -26.77 -33.04
N ILE A 137 3.88 -25.90 -33.41
CA ILE A 137 3.81 -25.11 -34.65
C ILE A 137 4.00 -26.01 -35.88
N ARG A 138 4.94 -26.98 -35.82
CA ARG A 138 5.21 -27.90 -36.93
C ARG A 138 4.02 -28.78 -37.29
N HIS A 139 3.22 -29.17 -36.30
CA HIS A 139 2.12 -30.12 -36.49
C HIS A 139 0.75 -29.47 -36.73
N ASP A 140 0.68 -28.19 -37.11
CA ASP A 140 -0.55 -27.39 -37.29
C ASP A 140 -1.61 -27.67 -36.22
N SER A 141 -1.12 -27.78 -34.98
CA SER A 141 -1.82 -28.42 -33.88
C SER A 141 -2.76 -27.45 -33.16
N TYR A 142 -3.35 -26.48 -33.86
CA TYR A 142 -4.21 -25.41 -33.33
C TYR A 142 -5.33 -25.91 -32.40
N PHE A 143 -5.68 -27.21 -32.51
CA PHE A 143 -6.63 -27.89 -31.66
C PHE A 143 -6.11 -29.25 -31.14
N ALA A 144 -4.84 -29.34 -30.71
CA ALA A 144 -4.30 -30.57 -30.15
C ALA A 144 -5.11 -31.06 -28.94
N VAL A 145 -5.38 -32.35 -28.94
CA VAL A 145 -6.00 -33.09 -27.83
C VAL A 145 -4.88 -33.53 -26.89
N GLY A 146 -5.07 -33.34 -25.60
CA GLY A 146 -4.12 -33.72 -24.57
C GLY A 146 -4.82 -33.80 -23.22
N ASN A 147 -4.17 -33.28 -22.16
CA ASN A 147 -4.65 -33.32 -20.78
C ASN A 147 -4.59 -34.71 -20.15
N GLY A 148 -3.50 -34.97 -19.41
CA GLY A 148 -3.29 -36.25 -18.73
C GLY A 148 -4.20 -36.48 -17.51
N GLY A 149 -4.78 -35.42 -16.94
CA GLY A 149 -5.48 -35.49 -15.66
C GLY A 149 -6.98 -35.82 -15.72
N PHE A 150 -7.60 -35.74 -16.90
CA PHE A 150 -8.87 -36.40 -17.19
C PHE A 150 -8.91 -36.84 -18.66
N CYS A 151 -8.56 -38.11 -18.93
CA CYS A 151 -8.44 -38.64 -20.29
C CYS A 151 -8.75 -40.14 -20.38
N ILE A 152 -9.18 -40.60 -21.56
CA ILE A 152 -9.25 -42.03 -21.88
C ILE A 152 -8.01 -42.43 -22.68
N ARG A 153 -7.44 -43.59 -22.34
CA ARG A 153 -6.36 -44.24 -23.10
C ARG A 153 -6.72 -45.70 -23.38
N SER A 154 -6.44 -46.18 -24.59
CA SER A 154 -6.60 -47.62 -24.87
C SER A 154 -5.45 -48.42 -24.27
N LYS A 155 -5.72 -49.68 -23.95
CA LYS A 155 -4.69 -50.66 -23.54
C LYS A 155 -3.60 -50.82 -24.60
N LYS A 156 -3.98 -50.76 -25.88
CA LYS A 156 -3.06 -50.76 -27.02
C LYS A 156 -2.05 -49.63 -26.93
N LEU A 157 -2.49 -48.40 -26.62
CA LEU A 157 -1.58 -47.27 -26.42
C LEU A 157 -0.62 -47.52 -25.25
N LEU A 158 -1.16 -47.92 -24.08
CA LEU A 158 -0.34 -48.17 -22.89
C LEU A 158 0.74 -49.23 -23.11
N ASP A 159 0.39 -50.34 -23.77
CA ASP A 159 1.35 -51.39 -24.09
C ASP A 159 2.41 -50.89 -25.07
N LEU A 160 2.03 -50.04 -26.01
CA LEU A 160 2.97 -49.51 -26.99
C LEU A 160 3.95 -48.51 -26.36
N THR A 161 3.49 -47.61 -25.50
CA THR A 161 4.38 -46.68 -24.79
C THR A 161 5.36 -47.41 -23.87
N ALA A 162 4.90 -48.47 -23.20
CA ALA A 162 5.71 -49.32 -22.34
C ALA A 162 6.72 -50.19 -23.13
N ASN A 163 6.27 -50.86 -24.19
CA ASN A 163 7.11 -51.74 -25.00
C ASN A 163 8.25 -51.01 -25.70
N TYR A 164 7.97 -49.81 -26.23
CA TYR A 164 9.00 -48.97 -26.85
C TYR A 164 9.82 -48.17 -25.84
N LYS A 165 9.45 -48.20 -24.54
CA LYS A 165 10.03 -47.38 -23.47
C LYS A 165 10.26 -45.96 -23.96
N LEU A 166 9.18 -45.31 -24.39
CA LEU A 166 9.26 -44.01 -25.05
C LEU A 166 10.19 -43.07 -24.25
N PRO A 167 11.26 -42.53 -24.87
CA PRO A 167 12.26 -41.77 -24.13
C PRO A 167 11.65 -40.55 -23.43
N TYR A 168 11.70 -40.57 -22.10
CA TYR A 168 11.24 -39.49 -21.26
C TYR A 168 12.39 -39.05 -20.35
N ASN A 169 12.67 -37.75 -20.30
CA ASN A 169 13.73 -37.22 -19.45
C ASN A 169 13.13 -36.69 -18.15
N GLN A 170 13.66 -37.15 -17.02
CA GLN A 170 13.27 -36.62 -15.71
C GLN A 170 13.79 -35.19 -15.45
N GLN A 171 14.42 -34.55 -16.44
CA GLN A 171 14.95 -33.19 -16.37
C GLN A 171 13.92 -32.12 -16.81
N GLY A 172 12.78 -32.53 -17.36
CA GLY A 172 11.63 -31.64 -17.60
C GLY A 172 11.56 -30.99 -18.98
N ASP A 173 12.41 -31.36 -19.93
CA ASP A 173 12.46 -30.68 -21.24
C ASP A 173 11.17 -30.87 -22.08
N TRP A 174 10.30 -31.85 -21.73
CA TRP A 174 9.14 -32.24 -22.55
C TRP A 174 7.78 -32.18 -21.82
N GLY A 175 7.69 -31.58 -20.64
CA GLY A 175 6.41 -31.44 -19.92
C GLY A 175 5.83 -32.78 -19.44
N GLY A 176 4.50 -32.88 -19.31
CA GLY A 176 3.78 -34.08 -18.82
C GLY A 176 3.76 -35.25 -19.81
N ASP A 177 3.26 -36.40 -19.36
CA ASP A 177 3.11 -37.62 -20.18
C ASP A 177 2.16 -37.43 -21.37
N ASP A 178 1.11 -36.63 -21.20
CA ASP A 178 0.17 -36.26 -22.26
C ASP A 178 0.84 -35.47 -23.40
N VAL A 179 1.76 -34.55 -23.10
CA VAL A 179 2.57 -33.83 -24.08
C VAL A 179 3.49 -34.80 -24.84
N ALA A 180 4.09 -35.75 -24.13
CA ALA A 180 4.93 -36.76 -24.76
C ALA A 180 4.12 -37.61 -25.76
N ILE A 181 2.92 -38.06 -25.37
CA ILE A 181 2.05 -38.90 -26.22
C ILE A 181 1.47 -38.08 -27.39
N CYS A 182 0.87 -36.92 -27.11
CA CYS A 182 0.00 -36.22 -28.04
C CYS A 182 0.72 -35.20 -28.92
N ILE A 183 1.96 -34.83 -28.59
CA ILE A 183 2.78 -33.91 -29.38
C ILE A 183 4.03 -34.63 -29.85
N LYS A 184 4.94 -34.96 -28.94
CA LYS A 184 6.29 -35.44 -29.28
C LYS A 184 6.28 -36.76 -30.06
N TYR A 185 5.52 -37.74 -29.57
CA TYR A 185 5.49 -39.08 -30.15
C TYR A 185 4.25 -39.32 -31.02
N LYS A 186 3.41 -38.31 -31.25
CA LYS A 186 2.15 -38.46 -32.00
C LYS A 186 2.36 -39.14 -33.35
N GLY A 187 3.28 -38.63 -34.17
CA GLY A 187 3.54 -39.19 -35.51
C GLY A 187 4.06 -40.63 -35.46
N PHE A 188 4.92 -40.95 -34.49
CA PHE A 188 5.40 -42.32 -34.27
C PHE A 188 4.26 -43.25 -33.85
N LEU A 189 3.44 -42.84 -32.89
CA LEU A 189 2.30 -43.61 -32.41
C LEU A 189 1.26 -43.84 -33.52
N GLN A 190 0.96 -42.81 -34.32
CA GLN A 190 0.09 -42.92 -35.50
C GLN A 190 0.66 -43.90 -36.54
N SER A 191 1.97 -43.90 -36.76
CA SER A 191 2.63 -44.88 -37.65
C SER A 191 2.49 -46.33 -37.17
N LYS A 192 2.18 -46.53 -35.88
CA LYS A 192 1.88 -47.82 -35.28
C LYS A 192 0.37 -48.08 -35.12
N GLY A 193 -0.45 -47.23 -35.74
CA GLY A 193 -1.90 -47.37 -35.77
C GLY A 193 -2.62 -46.85 -34.53
N ILE A 194 -2.01 -45.98 -33.72
CA ILE A 194 -2.70 -45.27 -32.64
C ILE A 194 -3.57 -44.16 -33.23
N MET A 195 -4.83 -44.11 -32.82
CA MET A 195 -5.81 -43.11 -33.23
C MET A 195 -6.07 -42.10 -32.11
N PHE A 196 -5.86 -40.81 -32.41
CA PHE A 196 -6.18 -39.71 -31.50
C PHE A 196 -7.54 -39.11 -31.85
N ALA A 197 -8.35 -38.80 -30.84
CA ALA A 197 -9.65 -38.19 -31.08
C ALA A 197 -9.52 -36.83 -31.79
N PRO A 198 -10.46 -36.47 -32.70
CA PRO A 198 -10.50 -35.14 -33.27
C PRO A 198 -10.91 -34.12 -32.20
N ALA A 199 -10.41 -32.89 -32.33
CA ALA A 199 -10.62 -31.85 -31.33
C ALA A 199 -12.09 -31.50 -31.07
N SER A 200 -12.94 -31.59 -32.10
CA SER A 200 -14.37 -31.37 -31.99
C SER A 200 -15.06 -32.39 -31.08
N LEU A 201 -14.59 -33.64 -31.08
CA LEU A 201 -15.09 -34.69 -30.19
C LEU A 201 -14.50 -34.52 -28.78
N ALA A 202 -13.20 -34.25 -28.68
CA ALA A 202 -12.52 -33.94 -27.43
C ALA A 202 -13.15 -32.76 -26.67
N ALA A 203 -13.63 -31.73 -27.39
CA ALA A 203 -14.32 -30.57 -26.81
C ALA A 203 -15.69 -30.90 -26.18
N LYS A 204 -16.27 -32.07 -26.48
CA LYS A 204 -17.45 -32.61 -25.79
C LYS A 204 -17.04 -33.48 -24.59
N PHE A 205 -15.88 -34.13 -24.65
CA PHE A 205 -15.37 -35.01 -23.61
C PHE A 205 -14.93 -34.25 -22.35
N SER A 206 -14.01 -33.28 -22.48
CA SER A 206 -13.46 -32.60 -21.30
C SER A 206 -13.07 -31.14 -21.57
N LYS A 207 -12.99 -30.35 -20.49
CA LYS A 207 -12.60 -28.94 -20.47
C LYS A 207 -11.41 -28.74 -19.54
N GLU A 208 -10.38 -28.02 -20.00
CA GLU A 208 -9.17 -27.72 -19.21
C GLU A 208 -9.02 -26.25 -18.83
N THR A 209 -9.69 -25.33 -19.54
CA THR A 209 -9.60 -23.89 -19.29
C THR A 209 -10.92 -23.18 -19.55
N GLY A 210 -11.24 -22.18 -18.74
CA GLY A 210 -12.44 -21.35 -18.87
C GLY A 210 -13.68 -21.98 -18.23
N ARG A 211 -14.87 -21.51 -18.61
CA ARG A 211 -16.12 -21.99 -18.02
C ARG A 211 -16.51 -23.36 -18.58
N TRP A 212 -16.75 -24.32 -17.70
CA TRP A 212 -17.38 -25.59 -18.06
C TRP A 212 -18.81 -25.34 -18.54
N ASN A 213 -19.16 -25.87 -19.71
CA ASN A 213 -20.45 -25.60 -20.34
C ASN A 213 -21.12 -26.87 -20.86
N GLY A 214 -20.97 -27.97 -20.13
CA GLY A 214 -21.69 -29.23 -20.36
C GLY A 214 -20.85 -30.37 -20.92
N GLN A 215 -19.52 -30.28 -20.91
CA GLN A 215 -18.63 -31.41 -21.23
C GLN A 215 -18.86 -32.60 -20.29
N PHE A 216 -18.55 -33.80 -20.75
CA PHE A 216 -18.67 -35.02 -19.95
C PHE A 216 -17.90 -34.93 -18.63
N GLY A 217 -16.64 -34.47 -18.67
CA GLY A 217 -15.85 -34.12 -17.49
C GLY A 217 -15.10 -32.81 -17.66
N PHE A 218 -14.13 -32.61 -16.78
CA PHE A 218 -13.22 -31.46 -16.78
C PHE A 218 -11.90 -31.85 -16.12
N HIS A 219 -10.94 -30.95 -16.17
CA HIS A 219 -9.73 -31.01 -15.38
C HIS A 219 -9.31 -29.61 -14.91
N ASN A 220 -8.62 -29.57 -13.75
CA ASN A 220 -8.01 -28.42 -13.10
C ASN A 220 -9.00 -27.33 -12.62
N TYR A 221 -9.32 -27.32 -11.31
CA TYR A 221 -10.20 -26.31 -10.70
C TYR A 221 -9.66 -24.88 -10.77
N THR A 222 -8.35 -24.70 -10.92
CA THR A 222 -7.75 -23.35 -10.99
C THR A 222 -7.93 -22.72 -12.37
N LEU A 223 -8.08 -23.55 -13.40
CA LEU A 223 -8.22 -23.12 -14.79
C LEU A 223 -9.64 -23.28 -15.33
N THR A 224 -10.43 -24.20 -14.77
CA THR A 224 -11.80 -24.49 -15.21
C THR A 224 -12.84 -24.09 -14.16
N ASP A 225 -13.73 -23.17 -14.52
CA ASP A 225 -14.88 -22.77 -13.69
C ASP A 225 -16.01 -23.80 -13.83
N ILE A 226 -16.23 -24.56 -12.76
CA ILE A 226 -17.29 -25.58 -12.64
C ILE A 226 -18.48 -25.11 -11.79
N SER A 227 -18.62 -23.81 -11.52
CA SER A 227 -19.69 -23.25 -10.66
C SER A 227 -21.11 -23.59 -11.12
N SER A 228 -21.31 -23.94 -12.40
CA SER A 228 -22.61 -24.40 -12.91
C SER A 228 -22.92 -25.86 -12.63
N TRP A 229 -22.00 -26.64 -12.05
CA TRP A 229 -22.25 -28.02 -11.64
C TRP A 229 -23.01 -28.07 -10.31
N LYS A 230 -24.28 -28.46 -10.36
CA LYS A 230 -25.21 -28.41 -9.21
C LYS A 230 -25.25 -29.70 -8.38
N ASP A 231 -24.63 -30.77 -8.86
CA ASP A 231 -24.72 -32.10 -8.25
C ASP A 231 -23.67 -32.35 -7.16
N LEU A 232 -22.77 -31.38 -6.95
CA LEU A 232 -21.72 -31.36 -5.93
C LEU A 232 -22.23 -31.85 -4.56
N LEU A 233 -23.35 -31.29 -4.06
CA LEU A 233 -23.93 -31.60 -2.75
C LEU A 233 -24.36 -33.06 -2.56
N LYS A 234 -24.54 -33.83 -3.65
CA LYS A 234 -24.93 -35.26 -3.58
C LYS A 234 -23.77 -36.17 -3.13
N PHE A 235 -22.53 -35.71 -3.28
CA PHE A 235 -21.32 -36.51 -3.07
C PHE A 235 -20.61 -36.23 -1.76
N TYR A 236 -21.06 -35.21 -1.02
CA TYR A 236 -20.54 -34.92 0.29
C TYR A 236 -21.38 -35.61 1.35
N PRO A 237 -20.76 -36.02 2.48
CA PRO A 237 -21.52 -36.35 3.67
C PRO A 237 -22.46 -35.18 3.94
N GLN A 238 -23.78 -35.41 3.98
CA GLN A 238 -24.68 -34.38 4.47
C GLN A 238 -24.16 -33.97 5.84
N HIS A 239 -23.79 -32.69 6.00
CA HIS A 239 -23.40 -32.16 7.30
C HIS A 239 -24.64 -32.26 8.20
N GLN A 240 -24.76 -33.36 8.95
CA GLN A 240 -25.71 -33.46 10.04
C GLN A 240 -25.29 -32.42 11.07
N GLY A 241 -25.91 -31.24 11.04
CA GLY A 241 -25.47 -30.11 11.84
C GLY A 241 -26.13 -28.79 11.48
N SER A 242 -25.57 -27.72 12.01
CA SER A 242 -26.01 -26.35 11.78
C SER A 242 -25.38 -25.77 10.50
N VAL A 243 -26.08 -24.83 9.85
CA VAL A 243 -25.66 -24.22 8.57
C VAL A 243 -24.22 -23.71 8.64
N SER A 244 -23.42 -24.03 7.65
CA SER A 244 -21.98 -23.80 7.60
C SER A 244 -21.55 -22.88 6.45
N ALA A 245 -20.45 -22.17 6.64
CA ALA A 245 -19.84 -21.32 5.61
C ALA A 245 -18.31 -21.49 5.59
N LEU A 246 -17.69 -21.25 4.43
CA LEU A 246 -16.24 -21.21 4.25
C LEU A 246 -15.80 -19.82 3.77
N HIS A 247 -14.67 -19.33 4.28
CA HIS A 247 -14.07 -18.05 3.87
C HIS A 247 -12.53 -18.12 3.91
N SER A 248 -11.84 -17.59 2.91
CA SER A 248 -10.36 -17.53 2.82
C SER A 248 -9.78 -16.12 2.69
N GLY A 249 -10.63 -15.09 2.53
CA GLY A 249 -10.21 -13.69 2.44
C GLY A 249 -9.44 -13.14 3.66
N ASP A 250 -8.92 -11.90 3.50
CA ASP A 250 -8.19 -11.23 4.57
C ASP A 250 -9.10 -10.97 5.79
N MET A 251 -8.55 -10.79 7.00
CA MET A 251 -9.36 -10.64 8.23
C MET A 251 -10.48 -9.58 8.12
N GLY A 252 -10.23 -8.49 7.39
CA GLY A 252 -11.25 -7.46 7.13
C GLY A 252 -12.41 -7.99 6.27
N ASP A 253 -12.12 -8.77 5.24
CA ASP A 253 -13.13 -9.40 4.36
C ASP A 253 -14.05 -10.30 5.20
N VAL A 254 -13.47 -11.12 6.08
CA VAL A 254 -14.23 -11.99 6.99
C VAL A 254 -15.16 -11.16 7.88
N VAL A 255 -14.68 -10.05 8.45
CA VAL A 255 -15.51 -9.15 9.26
C VAL A 255 -16.63 -8.50 8.43
N TYR A 256 -16.34 -8.07 7.20
CA TYR A 256 -17.34 -7.52 6.29
C TYR A 256 -18.37 -8.55 5.81
N SER A 257 -18.07 -9.85 5.91
CA SER A 257 -19.01 -10.93 5.58
C SER A 257 -20.05 -11.21 6.69
N ILE A 258 -19.85 -10.72 7.93
CA ILE A 258 -20.73 -11.00 9.08
C ILE A 258 -22.23 -10.74 8.81
N PRO A 259 -22.64 -9.61 8.20
CA PRO A 259 -24.06 -9.40 7.86
C PRO A 259 -24.62 -10.49 6.94
N THR A 260 -23.82 -10.95 5.97
CA THR A 260 -24.19 -12.02 5.05
C THR A 260 -24.32 -13.35 5.79
N LEU A 261 -23.36 -13.66 6.67
CA LEU A 261 -23.41 -14.87 7.51
C LEU A 261 -24.67 -14.91 8.40
N LYS A 262 -25.03 -13.78 9.00
CA LYS A 262 -26.26 -13.64 9.80
C LYS A 262 -27.52 -13.83 8.95
N ALA A 263 -27.60 -13.20 7.78
CA ALA A 263 -28.75 -13.35 6.87
C ALA A 263 -28.93 -14.79 6.36
N LEU A 264 -27.82 -15.52 6.14
CA LEU A 264 -27.83 -16.93 5.74
C LEU A 264 -28.13 -17.91 6.89
N GLY A 265 -28.19 -17.44 8.14
CA GLY A 265 -28.40 -18.29 9.31
C GLY A 265 -27.20 -19.19 9.64
N VAL A 266 -25.99 -18.82 9.21
CA VAL A 266 -24.77 -19.59 9.45
C VAL A 266 -24.48 -19.69 10.95
N LYS A 267 -24.09 -20.88 11.39
CA LYS A 267 -23.65 -21.18 12.75
C LYS A 267 -22.21 -21.67 12.81
N THR A 268 -21.74 -22.39 11.79
CA THR A 268 -20.36 -22.88 11.71
C THR A 268 -19.58 -22.13 10.62
N LEU A 269 -18.42 -21.57 10.95
CA LEU A 269 -17.56 -20.87 9.98
C LEU A 269 -16.20 -21.57 9.87
N LEU A 270 -15.87 -22.04 8.67
CA LEU A 270 -14.59 -22.62 8.29
C LEU A 270 -13.68 -21.52 7.73
N LEU A 271 -12.59 -21.24 8.43
CA LEU A 271 -11.58 -20.27 8.02
C LEU A 271 -10.45 -21.03 7.31
N ASN A 272 -10.39 -20.88 5.99
CA ASN A 272 -9.41 -21.54 5.14
C ASN A 272 -8.07 -20.77 5.20
N ALA A 273 -7.09 -21.34 5.91
CA ALA A 273 -5.76 -20.76 6.10
C ALA A 273 -4.80 -21.04 4.93
N ALA A 274 -5.26 -21.66 3.83
CA ALA A 274 -4.51 -21.66 2.59
C ALA A 274 -4.46 -20.22 2.06
N LEU A 275 -3.26 -19.77 1.68
CA LEU A 275 -3.02 -18.43 1.13
C LEU A 275 -3.52 -18.35 -0.33
N ASP A 276 -4.79 -18.68 -0.52
CA ASP A 276 -5.46 -18.67 -1.81
C ASP A 276 -5.63 -17.21 -2.28
N TYR A 277 -5.62 -16.98 -3.59
CA TYR A 277 -5.91 -15.66 -4.20
C TYR A 277 -4.97 -14.51 -3.77
N GLY A 278 -3.77 -14.83 -3.26
CA GLY A 278 -2.79 -13.83 -2.83
C GLY A 278 -3.15 -13.12 -1.52
N THR A 279 -4.05 -13.71 -0.71
CA THR A 279 -4.37 -13.22 0.64
C THR A 279 -3.15 -13.34 1.56
N LYS A 280 -3.10 -12.53 2.62
CA LYS A 280 -1.98 -12.51 3.59
C LYS A 280 -2.36 -13.10 4.94
N THR A 281 -3.56 -13.63 5.03
CA THR A 281 -4.18 -14.12 6.27
C THR A 281 -3.98 -15.63 6.34
N GLY A 282 -3.11 -16.07 7.26
CA GLY A 282 -2.87 -17.47 7.55
C GLY A 282 -3.43 -17.86 8.92
N TYR A 283 -2.91 -18.97 9.46
CA TYR A 283 -3.40 -19.57 10.70
C TYR A 283 -3.37 -18.60 11.90
N ASP A 284 -2.27 -17.86 12.10
CA ASP A 284 -2.11 -16.97 13.26
C ASP A 284 -3.08 -15.78 13.22
N GLN A 285 -3.32 -15.22 12.03
CA GLN A 285 -4.28 -14.13 11.85
C GLN A 285 -5.71 -14.61 12.14
N PHE A 286 -6.10 -15.79 11.63
CA PHE A 286 -7.39 -16.36 11.97
C PHE A 286 -7.50 -16.74 13.44
N LYS A 287 -6.41 -17.17 14.08
CA LYS A 287 -6.37 -17.43 15.52
C LYS A 287 -6.68 -16.15 16.32
N ALA A 288 -6.15 -15.00 15.90
CA ALA A 288 -6.45 -13.70 16.52
C ALA A 288 -7.88 -13.21 16.24
N LEU A 289 -8.47 -13.55 15.08
CA LEU A 289 -9.85 -13.18 14.73
C LEU A 289 -10.91 -14.08 15.40
N LYS A 290 -10.56 -15.34 15.65
CA LYS A 290 -11.45 -16.38 16.18
C LYS A 290 -12.29 -15.96 17.40
N PRO A 291 -11.72 -15.31 18.43
CA PRO A 291 -12.49 -14.92 19.62
C PRO A 291 -13.62 -13.94 19.30
N LEU A 292 -13.38 -12.96 18.42
CA LEU A 292 -14.40 -12.00 17.98
C LEU A 292 -15.55 -12.72 17.26
N LEU A 293 -15.26 -13.61 16.32
CA LEU A 293 -16.29 -14.34 15.58
C LEU A 293 -17.13 -15.25 16.50
N LYS A 294 -16.49 -15.88 17.49
CA LYS A 294 -17.19 -16.67 18.50
C LYS A 294 -18.15 -15.80 19.33
N ASP A 295 -17.71 -14.62 19.73
CA ASP A 295 -18.53 -13.64 20.46
C ASP A 295 -19.73 -13.17 19.62
N GLN A 296 -19.57 -13.08 18.30
CA GLN A 296 -20.67 -12.81 17.37
C GLN A 296 -21.60 -14.01 17.09
N GLY A 297 -21.39 -15.16 17.75
CA GLY A 297 -22.27 -16.32 17.70
C GLY A 297 -21.89 -17.40 16.69
N PHE A 298 -20.67 -17.38 16.13
CA PHE A 298 -20.20 -18.37 15.15
C PHE A 298 -19.25 -19.40 15.77
N GLU A 299 -19.53 -20.69 15.60
CA GLU A 299 -18.58 -21.75 15.86
C GLU A 299 -17.51 -21.76 14.75
N THR A 300 -16.32 -21.30 15.09
CA THR A 300 -15.24 -21.10 14.11
C THR A 300 -14.17 -22.20 14.15
N LYS A 301 -13.86 -22.78 12.99
CA LYS A 301 -12.80 -23.78 12.79
C LYS A 301 -11.79 -23.26 11.78
N ILE A 302 -10.50 -23.32 12.12
CA ILE A 302 -9.42 -22.94 11.20
C ILE A 302 -8.93 -24.22 10.55
N ILE A 303 -8.95 -24.26 9.23
CA ILE A 303 -8.52 -25.43 8.43
C ILE A 303 -7.29 -25.07 7.60
N PRO A 304 -6.31 -25.99 7.46
CA PRO A 304 -5.07 -25.71 6.75
C PRO A 304 -5.29 -25.49 5.24
N LYS A 305 -6.30 -26.16 4.67
CA LYS A 305 -6.75 -25.96 3.30
C LYS A 305 -8.23 -26.29 3.20
N GLY A 306 -8.97 -25.39 2.60
CA GLY A 306 -10.41 -25.46 2.44
C GLY A 306 -10.80 -25.48 0.96
N PHE A 307 -11.92 -26.11 0.67
CA PHE A 307 -12.50 -26.11 -0.67
C PHE A 307 -13.94 -25.61 -0.61
N PRO A 308 -14.45 -24.94 -1.66
CA PRO A 308 -15.79 -24.34 -1.67
C PRO A 308 -16.92 -25.26 -1.19
N TRP A 309 -16.78 -26.57 -1.40
CA TRP A 309 -17.76 -27.59 -1.05
C TRP A 309 -17.69 -28.11 0.39
N MET A 310 -16.72 -27.68 1.19
CA MET A 310 -16.58 -28.11 2.59
C MET A 310 -17.59 -27.43 3.53
N ALA A 311 -18.44 -26.55 3.01
CA ALA A 311 -19.47 -25.83 3.74
C ALA A 311 -20.69 -25.62 2.84
N ASP A 312 -21.83 -25.29 3.45
CA ASP A 312 -23.08 -25.01 2.71
C ASP A 312 -22.96 -23.76 1.83
N TYR A 313 -22.13 -22.78 2.26
CA TYR A 313 -21.85 -21.56 1.51
C TYR A 313 -20.34 -21.29 1.39
N CYS A 314 -19.89 -20.89 0.20
CA CYS A 314 -18.53 -20.39 -0.01
C CYS A 314 -18.54 -18.87 -0.17
N LEU A 315 -18.08 -18.16 0.86
CA LEU A 315 -18.12 -16.69 0.90
C LEU A 315 -17.06 -16.04 0.01
N ASP A 316 -16.14 -16.83 -0.55
CA ASP A 316 -15.18 -16.38 -1.56
C ASP A 316 -15.80 -16.22 -2.95
N GLU A 317 -17.04 -16.68 -3.16
CA GLU A 317 -17.73 -16.61 -4.45
C GLU A 317 -17.78 -15.20 -5.07
N PHE A 318 -17.79 -14.16 -4.24
CA PHE A 318 -17.81 -12.78 -4.72
C PHE A 318 -16.60 -12.41 -5.60
N ARG A 319 -15.48 -13.14 -5.46
CA ARG A 319 -14.26 -12.94 -6.26
C ARG A 319 -14.39 -13.46 -7.68
N PHE A 320 -15.31 -14.40 -7.93
CA PHE A 320 -15.46 -15.07 -9.23
C PHE A 320 -16.62 -14.54 -10.07
N LYS A 321 -17.48 -13.69 -9.50
CA LYS A 321 -18.66 -13.16 -10.21
C LYS A 321 -18.38 -11.94 -11.08
N GLY A 322 -17.11 -11.59 -11.30
CA GLY A 322 -16.69 -10.53 -12.22
C GLY A 322 -17.11 -9.12 -11.77
N TYR A 323 -17.37 -8.92 -10.48
CA TYR A 323 -17.71 -7.60 -9.95
C TYR A 323 -16.53 -6.64 -10.05
N ASP A 324 -16.81 -5.37 -10.34
CA ASP A 324 -15.83 -4.30 -10.20
C ASP A 324 -15.62 -4.02 -8.71
N LEU A 325 -14.69 -4.74 -8.08
CA LEU A 325 -14.41 -4.73 -6.63
C LEU A 325 -13.98 -3.36 -6.05
N VAL A 326 -14.00 -2.29 -6.85
CA VAL A 326 -13.67 -0.92 -6.45
C VAL A 326 -14.93 -0.04 -6.29
N SER A 327 -16.04 -0.41 -6.95
CA SER A 327 -17.23 0.44 -7.08
C SER A 327 -18.16 0.48 -5.86
N GLU A 328 -18.27 -0.62 -5.12
CA GLU A 328 -19.18 -0.80 -3.99
C GLU A 328 -18.49 -1.33 -2.73
N HIS A 329 -19.25 -1.40 -1.63
CA HIS A 329 -18.76 -1.88 -0.34
C HIS A 329 -18.61 -3.41 -0.30
N LEU A 330 -17.55 -3.91 0.35
CA LEU A 330 -17.25 -5.35 0.45
C LEU A 330 -18.41 -6.17 1.03
N SER A 331 -19.10 -5.68 2.05
CA SER A 331 -20.27 -6.36 2.61
C SER A 331 -21.40 -6.54 1.58
N THR A 332 -21.56 -5.58 0.66
CA THR A 332 -22.54 -5.69 -0.44
C THR A 332 -22.14 -6.78 -1.41
N TYR A 333 -20.85 -6.91 -1.74
CA TYR A 333 -20.39 -8.00 -2.61
C TYR A 333 -20.63 -9.39 -2.01
N HIS A 334 -20.36 -9.58 -0.72
CA HIS A 334 -20.67 -10.85 -0.05
C HIS A 334 -22.18 -11.14 -0.11
N ALA A 335 -23.02 -10.16 0.25
CA ALA A 335 -24.46 -10.34 0.30
C ALA A 335 -25.05 -10.62 -1.09
N ARG A 336 -24.60 -9.90 -2.12
CA ARG A 336 -25.01 -10.10 -3.52
C ARG A 336 -24.53 -11.44 -4.06
N ALA A 337 -23.29 -11.83 -3.79
CA ALA A 337 -22.76 -13.13 -4.21
C ALA A 337 -23.62 -14.28 -3.67
N MET A 338 -24.18 -14.13 -2.47
CA MET A 338 -25.02 -15.13 -1.81
C MET A 338 -26.53 -14.92 -2.03
N GLY A 339 -26.95 -13.89 -2.77
CA GLY A 339 -28.36 -13.62 -3.06
C GLY A 339 -29.18 -13.10 -1.86
N VAL A 340 -28.54 -12.53 -0.84
CA VAL A 340 -29.19 -12.03 0.39
C VAL A 340 -29.06 -10.50 0.57
N GLU A 341 -28.68 -9.77 -0.48
CA GLU A 341 -28.49 -8.31 -0.45
C GLU A 341 -29.70 -7.54 0.13
N SER A 342 -30.92 -7.96 -0.19
CA SER A 342 -32.16 -7.33 0.32
C SER A 342 -32.38 -7.48 1.84
N GLN A 343 -31.65 -8.38 2.50
CA GLN A 343 -31.74 -8.63 3.94
C GLN A 343 -30.64 -7.92 4.74
N VAL A 344 -29.69 -7.28 4.06
CA VAL A 344 -28.52 -6.66 4.68
C VAL A 344 -28.65 -5.13 4.65
N ASP A 345 -28.89 -4.53 5.81
CA ASP A 345 -28.85 -3.08 6.00
C ASP A 345 -27.52 -2.66 6.63
N LEU A 346 -26.62 -2.09 5.83
CA LEU A 346 -25.30 -1.67 6.28
C LEU A 346 -25.31 -0.35 7.08
N SER A 347 -26.45 0.33 7.20
CA SER A 347 -26.56 1.52 8.06
C SER A 347 -26.65 1.16 9.55
N LEU A 348 -27.05 -0.09 9.85
CA LEU A 348 -27.20 -0.62 11.20
C LEU A 348 -25.93 -1.35 11.69
N PRO A 349 -25.68 -1.39 13.02
CA PRO A 349 -24.58 -2.16 13.57
C PRO A 349 -24.80 -3.66 13.36
N TYR A 350 -23.74 -4.35 12.93
CA TYR A 350 -23.74 -5.80 12.72
C TYR A 350 -22.68 -6.53 13.57
N ILE A 351 -21.88 -5.78 14.33
CA ILE A 351 -21.05 -6.28 15.43
C ILE A 351 -21.66 -5.74 16.73
N HIS A 352 -21.79 -6.60 17.74
CA HIS A 352 -22.25 -6.22 19.07
C HIS A 352 -21.22 -6.63 20.11
N ILE A 353 -20.95 -5.74 21.07
CA ILE A 353 -20.00 -5.97 22.16
C ILE A 353 -20.70 -5.56 23.45
N ASP A 354 -20.96 -6.54 24.31
CA ASP A 354 -21.73 -6.33 25.55
C ASP A 354 -20.87 -5.79 26.70
N ASP A 355 -19.54 -5.91 26.60
CA ASP A 355 -18.60 -5.58 27.66
C ASP A 355 -17.46 -4.63 27.21
N PRO A 356 -17.81 -3.41 26.75
CA PRO A 356 -16.85 -2.43 26.23
C PRO A 356 -15.80 -2.01 27.27
N VAL A 357 -14.59 -1.71 26.81
CA VAL A 357 -13.45 -1.31 27.65
C VAL A 357 -13.05 0.13 27.34
N LYS A 358 -13.26 1.04 28.29
CA LYS A 358 -12.84 2.45 28.18
C LYS A 358 -11.33 2.58 28.43
N ALA A 359 -10.52 2.34 27.39
CA ALA A 359 -9.07 2.50 27.47
C ALA A 359 -8.57 3.92 27.17
N ALA A 360 -9.29 4.65 26.30
CA ALA A 360 -8.98 6.02 25.89
C ALA A 360 -10.20 6.72 25.26
N ASP A 361 -10.08 8.00 24.94
CA ASP A 361 -11.08 8.73 24.15
C ASP A 361 -10.95 8.45 22.66
N ILE A 362 -9.71 8.39 22.16
CA ILE A 362 -9.40 8.07 20.77
C ILE A 362 -8.64 6.75 20.71
N VAL A 363 -9.13 5.84 19.87
CA VAL A 363 -8.45 4.59 19.54
C VAL A 363 -7.96 4.64 18.10
N ILE A 364 -6.68 4.34 17.89
CA ILE A 364 -6.03 4.36 16.59
C ILE A 364 -5.59 2.96 16.22
N SER A 365 -5.77 2.56 14.96
CA SER A 365 -4.95 1.50 14.37
C SER A 365 -4.61 1.84 12.93
N ARG A 366 -3.35 1.68 12.55
CA ARG A 366 -2.90 1.98 11.19
C ARG A 366 -1.95 0.91 10.68
N THR A 367 -2.36 0.20 9.63
CA THR A 367 -1.55 -0.84 8.99
C THR A 367 -0.63 -0.26 7.91
N GLN A 368 0.28 -1.07 7.37
CA GLN A 368 1.18 -0.66 6.27
C GLN A 368 0.50 -0.62 4.89
N ARG A 369 -0.66 -1.25 4.72
CA ARG A 369 -1.42 -1.24 3.45
C ARG A 369 -2.39 -0.07 3.43
N TYR A 370 -2.81 0.37 2.25
CA TYR A 370 -3.90 1.34 2.08
C TYR A 370 -3.69 2.65 2.86
N GLN A 371 -2.44 3.11 2.92
CA GLN A 371 -2.11 4.43 3.47
C GLN A 371 -2.42 5.51 2.44
N ASN A 372 -2.85 6.67 2.90
CA ASN A 372 -3.13 7.84 2.10
C ASN A 372 -2.20 8.98 2.52
N ILE A 373 -1.40 9.46 1.57
CA ILE A 373 -0.49 10.60 1.79
C ILE A 373 -1.23 11.90 2.13
N ASN A 374 -2.51 12.01 1.73
CA ASN A 374 -3.32 13.17 2.03
C ASN A 374 -3.82 13.24 3.47
N MET A 375 -3.70 12.14 4.25
CA MET A 375 -4.09 12.09 5.65
C MET A 375 -3.05 12.77 6.54
N ASP A 376 -3.45 13.87 7.18
CA ASP A 376 -2.58 14.66 8.04
C ASP A 376 -2.82 14.35 9.52
N TRP A 377 -2.25 13.23 9.95
CA TRP A 377 -2.38 12.71 11.32
C TRP A 377 -1.92 13.70 12.39
N HIS A 378 -0.88 14.49 12.09
CA HIS A 378 -0.36 15.46 13.04
C HIS A 378 -1.33 16.62 13.19
N TYR A 379 -1.76 17.23 12.08
CA TYR A 379 -2.81 18.26 12.09
C TYR A 379 -4.06 17.79 12.83
N LEU A 380 -4.45 16.53 12.65
CA LEU A 380 -5.65 16.00 13.27
C LEU A 380 -5.53 15.86 14.81
N LEU A 381 -4.35 15.54 15.34
CA LEU A 381 -4.20 15.02 16.71
C LEU A 381 -3.20 15.74 17.63
N SER A 382 -2.33 16.62 17.13
CA SER A 382 -1.21 17.16 17.92
C SER A 382 -1.60 18.14 19.02
N ASP A 383 -2.68 18.89 18.81
CA ASP A 383 -3.27 19.90 19.70
C ASP A 383 -4.49 19.38 20.48
N ILE A 384 -4.88 18.12 20.27
CA ILE A 384 -6.02 17.52 20.96
C ILE A 384 -5.64 17.15 22.39
N ASN A 385 -6.34 17.76 23.34
CA ASN A 385 -6.29 17.39 24.75
C ASN A 385 -7.25 16.24 25.07
N ALA A 386 -6.98 15.05 24.53
CA ALA A 386 -7.73 13.83 24.79
C ALA A 386 -6.79 12.64 24.96
N SER A 387 -7.25 11.59 25.65
CA SER A 387 -6.45 10.37 25.79
C SER A 387 -6.45 9.58 24.47
N ILE A 388 -5.25 9.22 23.98
CA ILE A 388 -5.08 8.52 22.70
C ILE A 388 -4.30 7.22 22.90
N VAL A 389 -4.86 6.11 22.41
CA VAL A 389 -4.17 4.82 22.37
C VAL A 389 -4.10 4.26 20.96
N PHE A 390 -3.00 3.58 20.66
CA PHE A 390 -2.80 2.80 19.45
C PHE A 390 -2.96 1.31 19.76
N VAL A 391 -3.84 0.64 19.03
CA VAL A 391 -4.01 -0.83 19.03
C VAL A 391 -3.50 -1.42 17.72
N GLY A 392 -2.99 -2.64 17.75
CA GLY A 392 -2.34 -3.30 16.61
C GLY A 392 -0.93 -3.76 16.94
N LEU A 393 -0.12 -4.03 15.92
CA LEU A 393 1.23 -4.59 16.14
C LEU A 393 2.20 -3.51 16.65
N LYS A 394 3.13 -3.90 17.54
CA LYS A 394 4.15 -2.98 18.07
C LYS A 394 4.96 -2.28 16.97
N ARG A 395 5.26 -3.01 15.88
CA ARG A 395 5.97 -2.47 14.71
C ARG A 395 5.15 -1.40 13.96
N GLU A 396 3.83 -1.55 13.91
CA GLU A 396 2.93 -0.59 13.27
C GLU A 396 2.83 0.68 14.11
N TYR A 397 2.73 0.54 15.43
CA TYR A 397 2.82 1.67 16.36
C TYR A 397 4.12 2.45 16.21
N GLN A 398 5.26 1.77 16.18
CA GLN A 398 6.57 2.42 16.02
C GLN A 398 6.68 3.15 14.67
N ALA A 399 6.18 2.53 13.59
CA ALA A 399 6.12 3.16 12.28
C ALA A 399 5.18 4.37 12.28
N PHE A 400 4.03 4.26 12.95
CA PHE A 400 3.05 5.34 13.09
C PHE A 400 3.65 6.56 13.79
N LEU A 401 4.26 6.40 14.97
CA LEU A 401 4.89 7.52 15.68
C LEU A 401 5.99 8.16 14.85
N LYS A 402 6.84 7.34 14.21
CA LYS A 402 7.91 7.83 13.35
C LYS A 402 7.39 8.66 12.18
N ASN A 403 6.29 8.24 11.56
CA ASN A 403 5.76 8.89 10.36
C ASN A 403 4.89 10.12 10.69
N THR A 404 4.36 10.23 11.90
CA THR A 404 3.42 11.30 12.30
C THR A 404 4.03 12.31 13.27
N MET A 405 5.16 11.97 13.91
CA MET A 405 5.83 12.77 14.94
C MET A 405 4.95 13.08 16.17
N LEU A 406 3.84 12.35 16.35
CA LEU A 406 2.98 12.49 17.52
C LEU A 406 3.69 11.95 18.76
N THR A 407 3.57 12.66 19.89
CA THR A 407 4.18 12.29 21.17
C THR A 407 3.15 11.89 22.24
N ASN A 408 1.87 12.19 21.99
CA ASN A 408 0.73 11.98 22.90
C ASN A 408 0.01 10.63 22.71
N VAL A 409 0.52 9.72 21.89
CA VAL A 409 -0.12 8.42 21.58
C VAL A 409 0.53 7.28 22.36
N ARG A 410 -0.25 6.57 23.19
CA ARG A 410 0.23 5.41 23.96
C ARG A 410 -0.03 4.10 23.21
N TYR A 411 0.93 3.17 23.24
CA TYR A 411 0.69 1.81 22.75
C TYR A 411 -0.12 0.99 23.75
N LEU A 412 -1.21 0.36 23.29
CA LEU A 412 -2.01 -0.60 24.06
C LEU A 412 -1.88 -1.99 23.42
N PRO A 413 -1.14 -2.93 24.04
CA PRO A 413 -1.07 -4.30 23.55
C PRO A 413 -2.42 -5.00 23.72
N THR A 414 -2.81 -5.79 22.72
CA THR A 414 -4.01 -6.63 22.71
C THR A 414 -3.65 -8.04 22.27
N ASN A 415 -4.30 -9.06 22.83
CA ASN A 415 -4.02 -10.47 22.53
C ASN A 415 -4.76 -10.97 21.28
N ASP A 416 -5.95 -10.44 21.01
CA ASP A 416 -6.82 -10.86 19.92
C ASP A 416 -7.71 -9.69 19.44
N LEU A 417 -8.53 -9.95 18.41
CA LEU A 417 -9.42 -8.94 17.84
C LEU A 417 -10.70 -8.72 18.66
N LEU A 418 -11.03 -9.56 19.63
CA LEU A 418 -12.12 -9.29 20.57
C LEU A 418 -11.71 -8.19 21.55
N GLU A 419 -10.48 -8.24 22.08
CA GLU A 419 -9.93 -7.15 22.90
C GLU A 419 -9.88 -5.83 22.12
N VAL A 420 -9.47 -5.86 20.85
CA VAL A 420 -9.51 -4.68 19.96
C VAL A 420 -10.93 -4.15 19.82
N ALA A 421 -11.93 -5.02 19.56
CA ALA A 421 -13.32 -4.62 19.42
C ALA A 421 -13.88 -4.00 20.71
N ARG A 422 -13.56 -4.54 21.88
CA ARG A 422 -13.97 -4.00 23.19
C ARG A 422 -13.38 -2.62 23.47
N VAL A 423 -12.11 -2.41 23.11
CA VAL A 423 -11.46 -1.11 23.23
C VAL A 423 -12.07 -0.09 22.28
N ILE A 424 -12.34 -0.47 21.02
CA ILE A 424 -13.03 0.39 20.04
C ILE A 424 -14.43 0.75 20.52
N ALA A 425 -15.20 -0.22 21.01
CA ALA A 425 -16.56 -0.01 21.51
C ALA A 425 -16.60 0.94 22.73
N GLY A 426 -15.55 0.97 23.54
CA GLY A 426 -15.41 1.90 24.68
C GLY A 426 -14.88 3.29 24.31
N ALA A 427 -14.41 3.52 23.08
CA ALA A 427 -13.85 4.79 22.66
C ALA A 427 -14.94 5.82 22.31
N LYS A 428 -14.59 7.12 22.34
CA LYS A 428 -15.47 8.17 21.77
C LYS A 428 -15.35 8.20 20.25
N VAL A 429 -14.13 7.98 19.74
CA VAL A 429 -13.80 8.01 18.31
C VAL A 429 -12.76 6.95 17.98
N TYR A 430 -12.92 6.28 16.85
CA TYR A 430 -11.90 5.42 16.23
C TYR A 430 -11.28 6.11 15.00
N ILE A 431 -9.97 5.99 14.79
CA ILE A 431 -9.28 6.54 13.61
C ILE A 431 -8.33 5.49 13.03
N GLY A 432 -8.46 5.19 11.74
CA GLY A 432 -7.61 4.19 11.11
C GLY A 432 -7.70 4.15 9.60
N ASN A 433 -6.75 3.47 8.97
CA ASN A 433 -6.84 3.16 7.55
C ASN A 433 -7.66 1.89 7.31
N GLN A 434 -7.88 1.54 6.04
CA GLN A 434 -8.62 0.34 5.61
C GLN A 434 -7.97 -0.97 6.12
N SER A 435 -8.26 -1.28 7.38
CA SER A 435 -7.68 -2.36 8.17
C SER A 435 -8.80 -3.14 8.87
N VAL A 436 -8.47 -4.27 9.48
CA VAL A 436 -9.46 -5.02 10.29
C VAL A 436 -9.99 -4.19 11.47
N GLY A 437 -9.18 -3.28 12.02
CA GLY A 437 -9.64 -2.34 13.05
C GLY A 437 -10.76 -1.43 12.53
N PHE A 438 -10.62 -0.94 11.28
CA PHE A 438 -11.68 -0.13 10.66
C PHE A 438 -12.91 -0.98 10.34
N ALA A 439 -12.74 -2.22 9.87
CA ALA A 439 -13.87 -3.13 9.64
C ALA A 439 -14.68 -3.40 10.92
N ILE A 440 -13.99 -3.50 12.06
CA ILE A 440 -14.63 -3.64 13.38
C ILE A 440 -15.36 -2.35 13.78
N ALA A 441 -14.71 -1.18 13.65
CA ALA A 441 -15.32 0.11 13.95
C ALA A 441 -16.55 0.40 13.07
N GLU A 442 -16.48 0.02 11.78
CA GLU A 442 -17.60 0.07 10.84
C GLU A 442 -18.75 -0.85 11.26
N GLY A 443 -18.45 -2.07 11.71
CA GLY A 443 -19.47 -3.01 12.16
C GLY A 443 -20.15 -2.62 13.46
N LEU A 444 -19.42 -1.94 14.35
CA LEU A 444 -19.96 -1.36 15.59
C LEU A 444 -20.73 -0.06 15.36
N LYS A 445 -20.49 0.62 14.23
CA LYS A 445 -21.01 1.96 13.94
C LYS A 445 -20.62 2.98 15.01
N VAL A 446 -19.40 2.90 15.55
CA VAL A 446 -18.85 3.98 16.40
C VAL A 446 -18.53 5.21 15.55
N ASN A 447 -18.38 6.38 16.19
CA ASN A 447 -17.82 7.55 15.52
C ASN A 447 -16.43 7.20 14.99
N ARG A 448 -16.20 7.39 13.69
CA ARG A 448 -14.96 6.93 13.07
C ARG A 448 -14.48 7.83 11.94
N ILE A 449 -13.16 7.89 11.81
CA ILE A 449 -12.47 8.59 10.71
C ILE A 449 -11.62 7.55 9.98
N GLN A 450 -11.81 7.47 8.67
CA GLN A 450 -11.03 6.61 7.79
C GLN A 450 -9.92 7.40 7.09
N GLU A 451 -8.68 6.94 7.19
CA GLU A 451 -7.66 7.21 6.18
C GLU A 451 -8.02 6.40 4.93
N GLY A 452 -8.77 7.01 4.01
CA GLY A 452 -9.33 6.34 2.83
C GLY A 452 -8.30 6.18 1.72
N CYS A 453 -8.16 4.98 1.17
CA CYS A 453 -7.28 4.72 0.02
C CYS A 453 -7.98 5.14 -1.28
N PRO A 454 -7.46 6.12 -2.04
CA PRO A 454 -8.09 6.59 -3.28
C PRO A 454 -8.21 5.50 -4.35
N TYR A 455 -7.34 4.48 -4.30
CA TYR A 455 -7.28 3.41 -5.29
C TYR A 455 -8.27 2.26 -5.02
N CYS A 456 -8.78 2.14 -3.80
CA CYS A 456 -9.57 0.98 -3.39
C CYS A 456 -10.60 1.37 -2.31
N PRO A 457 -11.57 2.25 -2.58
CA PRO A 457 -12.51 2.79 -1.57
C PRO A 457 -13.65 1.82 -1.19
N ASN A 458 -13.47 0.52 -1.40
CA ASN A 458 -14.48 -0.53 -1.25
C ASN A 458 -14.80 -0.92 0.21
N SER A 459 -14.28 -0.19 1.18
CA SER A 459 -14.58 -0.36 2.61
C SER A 459 -14.85 0.97 3.32
N LYS A 460 -15.37 1.96 2.58
CA LYS A 460 -15.84 3.25 3.11
C LYS A 460 -17.02 3.08 4.07
N GLY A 461 -17.18 3.99 5.01
CA GLY A 461 -18.26 3.88 5.98
C GLY A 461 -19.65 4.00 5.37
N GLN A 462 -20.61 3.28 5.94
CA GLN A 462 -22.00 3.19 5.45
C GLN A 462 -23.00 3.94 6.34
N SER A 463 -22.53 4.75 7.29
CA SER A 463 -23.38 5.53 8.21
C SER A 463 -22.86 6.95 8.43
N ASN A 464 -23.74 7.85 8.87
CA ASN A 464 -23.48 9.30 9.00
C ASN A 464 -22.40 9.68 10.02
N ASN A 465 -21.94 8.73 10.84
CA ASN A 465 -20.87 8.93 11.82
C ASN A 465 -19.52 8.34 11.36
N SER A 466 -19.34 8.20 10.05
CA SER A 466 -18.05 7.97 9.39
C SER A 466 -17.62 9.21 8.63
N ILE A 467 -16.32 9.51 8.65
CA ILE A 467 -15.69 10.53 7.81
C ILE A 467 -14.50 9.90 7.09
N GLU A 468 -14.48 9.97 5.77
CA GLU A 468 -13.37 9.47 4.95
C GLU A 468 -12.48 10.61 4.47
N ILE A 469 -11.17 10.45 4.65
CA ILE A 469 -10.16 11.38 4.14
C ILE A 469 -9.54 10.77 2.88
N PHE A 470 -9.90 11.33 1.72
CA PHE A 470 -9.31 10.96 0.42
C PHE A 470 -8.36 12.05 -0.09
N LYS A 471 -8.66 13.33 0.18
CA LYS A 471 -7.94 14.53 -0.26
C LYS A 471 -7.51 15.38 0.94
N HIS A 472 -6.53 16.25 0.74
CA HIS A 472 -5.99 17.09 1.81
C HIS A 472 -7.07 17.98 2.48
N GLN A 473 -8.03 18.47 1.69
CA GLN A 473 -9.15 19.30 2.17
C GLN A 473 -10.06 18.58 3.17
N ASP A 474 -10.15 17.25 3.08
CA ASP A 474 -11.04 16.45 3.94
C ASP A 474 -10.56 16.46 5.41
N ASN A 475 -9.27 16.72 5.66
CA ASN A 475 -8.72 16.80 7.02
C ASN A 475 -9.39 17.89 7.86
N TYR A 476 -9.76 19.02 7.25
CA TYR A 476 -10.44 20.09 7.97
C TYR A 476 -11.82 19.64 8.46
N ILE A 477 -12.61 18.99 7.59
CA ILE A 477 -13.93 18.46 7.95
C ILE A 477 -13.80 17.37 9.02
N ALA A 478 -12.80 16.50 8.90
CA ALA A 478 -12.51 15.49 9.90
C ALA A 478 -12.12 16.10 11.25
N LYS A 479 -11.34 17.19 11.26
CA LYS A 479 -10.96 17.93 12.46
C LYS A 479 -12.19 18.54 13.16
N LEU A 480 -13.07 19.20 12.40
CA LEU A 480 -14.32 19.74 12.92
C LEU A 480 -15.17 18.64 13.60
N ARG A 481 -15.36 17.51 12.91
CA ARG A 481 -16.13 16.37 13.43
C ARG A 481 -15.49 15.70 14.63
N LEU A 482 -14.16 15.57 14.63
CA LEU A 482 -13.42 15.04 15.75
C LEU A 482 -13.62 15.91 17.00
N TYR A 483 -13.56 17.23 16.87
CA TYR A 483 -13.78 18.16 17.98
C TYR A 483 -15.20 18.08 18.50
N GLU A 484 -16.19 18.04 17.61
CA GLU A 484 -17.60 17.83 17.97
C GLU A 484 -17.79 16.54 18.77
N TRP A 485 -17.27 15.41 18.29
CA TRP A 485 -17.40 14.11 18.97
C TRP A 485 -16.65 14.04 20.31
N LEU A 486 -15.61 14.84 20.49
CA LEU A 486 -14.87 14.94 21.75
C LEU A 486 -15.48 15.96 22.73
N GLY A 487 -16.37 16.84 22.25
CA GLY A 487 -16.91 17.96 23.02
C GLY A 487 -15.92 19.13 23.16
N LEU A 488 -15.05 19.32 22.19
CA LEU A 488 -14.05 20.40 22.12
C LEU A 488 -14.53 21.55 21.22
N LYS A 489 -13.96 22.75 21.39
CA LYS A 489 -14.15 23.89 20.49
C LYS A 489 -12.87 24.15 19.71
N LEU A 490 -12.95 24.33 18.39
CA LEU A 490 -11.83 24.92 17.67
C LEU A 490 -11.74 26.39 18.06
N GLU A 491 -10.57 26.84 18.49
CA GLU A 491 -10.31 28.27 18.60
C GLU A 491 -10.30 28.86 17.18
N GLU A 492 -11.06 29.93 16.95
CA GLU A 492 -10.96 30.68 15.71
C GLU A 492 -9.56 31.32 15.65
N GLU A 493 -8.76 30.97 14.63
CA GLU A 493 -7.51 31.66 14.33
C GLU A 493 -7.78 33.16 14.24
N ASN A 494 -7.25 33.93 15.19
CA ASN A 494 -7.46 35.37 15.28
C ASN A 494 -6.32 36.10 14.54
N PRO A 495 -6.52 36.55 13.29
CA PRO A 495 -5.43 36.94 12.37
C PRO A 495 -4.72 38.25 12.75
N ASN A 496 -5.11 38.92 13.84
CA ASN A 496 -4.67 40.27 14.16
C ASN A 496 -3.69 40.35 15.36
N ASN A 497 -3.21 39.23 15.90
CA ASN A 497 -2.33 39.24 17.09
C ASN A 497 -1.19 38.20 17.09
N ASP A 498 -0.84 37.64 15.93
CA ASP A 498 0.21 36.62 15.83
C ASP A 498 1.58 37.16 16.27
N LYS A 499 2.28 36.42 17.15
CA LYS A 499 3.69 36.68 17.42
C LYS A 499 4.52 36.22 16.22
N VAL A 500 4.97 37.16 15.39
CA VAL A 500 5.82 36.83 14.23
C VAL A 500 7.31 37.00 14.55
N LEU A 501 8.12 36.02 14.15
CA LEU A 501 9.58 36.02 14.22
C LEU A 501 10.19 36.21 12.83
N LEU A 502 11.05 37.23 12.67
CA LEU A 502 11.84 37.39 11.45
C LEU A 502 13.16 36.61 11.58
N PHE A 503 13.50 35.80 10.59
CA PHE A 503 14.70 34.99 10.58
C PHE A 503 15.61 35.29 9.39
N THR A 504 16.91 35.09 9.63
CA THR A 504 17.91 34.95 8.57
C THR A 504 19.04 34.02 9.02
N THR A 505 19.99 33.75 8.13
CA THR A 505 21.20 32.99 8.42
C THR A 505 22.46 33.77 8.10
N CYS A 506 23.53 33.50 8.84
CA CYS A 506 24.82 34.12 8.59
C CYS A 506 26.02 33.18 8.80
N TYR A 507 27.11 33.57 8.15
CA TYR A 507 28.47 33.17 8.48
C TYR A 507 29.35 34.39 8.23
N VAL A 508 29.98 34.91 9.29
CA VAL A 508 30.75 36.15 9.34
C VAL A 508 32.19 35.81 9.68
N ASN A 509 33.09 36.00 8.73
CA ASN A 509 34.51 35.65 8.88
C ASN A 509 35.46 36.69 8.24
N ASP A 510 34.91 37.77 7.69
CA ASP A 510 35.64 38.87 7.06
C ASP A 510 34.82 40.18 7.14
N GLU A 511 35.42 41.30 6.73
CA GLU A 511 34.76 42.62 6.76
C GLU A 511 33.55 42.70 5.84
N TYR A 512 33.57 41.95 4.74
CA TYR A 512 32.49 41.95 3.76
C TYR A 512 31.23 41.27 4.31
N SER A 513 31.37 40.05 4.83
CA SER A 513 30.29 39.30 5.48
C SER A 513 29.76 40.02 6.73
N LEU A 514 30.64 40.73 7.45
CA LEU A 514 30.27 41.59 8.57
C LEU A 514 29.40 42.75 8.10
N SER A 515 29.83 43.49 7.07
CA SER A 515 29.06 44.62 6.54
C SER A 515 27.71 44.17 5.99
N ARG A 516 27.66 43.08 5.23
CA ARG A 516 26.40 42.55 4.69
C ARG A 516 25.39 42.25 5.80
N MET A 517 25.84 41.58 6.86
CA MET A 517 24.97 41.26 8.00
C MET A 517 24.53 42.53 8.75
N GLN A 518 25.43 43.49 8.93
CA GLN A 518 25.10 44.79 9.54
C GLN A 518 24.05 45.55 8.73
N ASP A 519 24.21 45.60 7.40
CA ASP A 519 23.30 46.28 6.48
C ASP A 519 21.91 45.63 6.52
N TRP A 520 21.85 44.31 6.55
CA TRP A 520 20.60 43.56 6.70
C TRP A 520 19.90 43.86 8.02
N ILE A 521 20.64 43.86 9.14
CA ILE A 521 20.10 44.22 10.48
C ILE A 521 19.55 45.65 10.47
N ASN A 522 20.34 46.60 9.96
CA ASN A 522 19.97 48.01 9.89
C ASN A 522 18.74 48.23 9.00
N TYR A 523 18.57 47.40 7.96
CA TYR A 523 17.42 47.49 7.07
C TYR A 523 16.14 46.94 7.72
N TYR A 524 16.19 45.74 8.30
CA TYR A 524 14.97 45.06 8.77
C TYR A 524 14.58 45.37 10.22
N SER A 525 15.53 45.71 11.10
CA SER A 525 15.22 46.04 12.50
C SER A 525 14.20 47.18 12.64
N PRO A 526 14.30 48.30 11.90
CA PRO A 526 13.28 49.35 11.91
C PRO A 526 11.94 48.94 11.25
N ARG A 527 11.93 47.88 10.44
CA ARG A 527 10.79 47.44 9.60
C ARG A 527 10.03 46.26 10.17
N LEU A 528 10.37 45.79 11.37
CA LEU A 528 9.72 44.66 12.03
C LEU A 528 8.19 44.77 12.04
N ASN A 529 7.66 45.95 12.38
CA ASN A 529 6.22 46.21 12.43
C ASN A 529 5.52 46.05 11.06
N MET A 530 6.22 46.32 9.95
CA MET A 530 5.68 46.15 8.59
C MET A 530 5.44 44.69 8.25
N LEU A 531 6.27 43.79 8.80
CA LEU A 531 6.12 42.34 8.69
C LEU A 531 5.20 41.74 9.78
N GLY A 532 4.73 42.56 10.73
CA GLY A 532 4.07 42.08 11.95
C GLY A 532 5.01 41.35 12.91
N ALA A 533 6.33 41.44 12.69
CA ALA A 533 7.34 40.80 13.51
C ALA A 533 7.68 41.62 14.75
N THR A 534 8.06 40.94 15.82
CA THR A 534 8.47 41.58 17.09
C THR A 534 9.95 41.40 17.37
N HIS A 535 10.54 40.33 16.85
CA HIS A 535 11.93 39.95 17.10
C HIS A 535 12.60 39.46 15.80
N ILE A 536 13.92 39.53 15.78
CA ILE A 536 14.81 38.93 14.78
C ILE A 536 15.58 37.80 15.45
N ALA A 537 15.69 36.67 14.76
CA ALA A 537 16.64 35.62 15.07
C ALA A 537 17.58 35.33 13.89
N ILE A 538 18.87 35.40 14.14
CA ILE A 538 19.94 35.15 13.18
C ILE A 538 20.55 33.80 13.50
N ILE A 539 20.43 32.83 12.59
CA ILE A 539 21.06 31.51 12.75
C ILE A 539 22.49 31.59 12.23
N ASP A 540 23.46 31.52 13.13
CA ASP A 540 24.88 31.65 12.81
C ASP A 540 25.55 30.28 12.66
N ASP A 541 26.08 29.96 11.48
CA ASP A 541 26.73 28.67 11.14
C ASP A 541 28.19 28.60 11.65
N GLY A 542 28.42 29.00 12.90
CA GLY A 542 29.71 28.86 13.58
C GLY A 542 30.74 29.90 13.18
N SER A 543 30.33 31.16 13.08
CA SER A 543 31.26 32.28 12.90
C SER A 543 32.25 32.39 14.06
N PRO A 544 33.49 32.85 13.83
CA PRO A 544 34.37 33.21 14.94
C PRO A 544 33.75 34.34 15.77
N VAL A 545 33.77 34.19 17.09
CA VAL A 545 33.05 35.08 18.03
C VAL A 545 33.59 36.52 17.94
N GLU A 546 34.88 36.68 17.66
CA GLU A 546 35.52 37.99 17.45
C GLU A 546 34.94 38.79 16.28
N TRP A 547 34.38 38.12 15.27
CA TRP A 547 33.70 38.79 14.17
C TRP A 547 32.27 39.18 14.54
N LEU A 548 31.54 38.30 15.22
CA LEU A 548 30.18 38.60 15.69
C LEU A 548 30.16 39.77 16.69
N ASN A 549 31.19 39.86 17.55
CA ASN A 549 31.33 40.96 18.51
C ASN A 549 31.55 42.34 17.84
N LYS A 550 31.84 42.39 16.54
CA LYS A 550 31.97 43.65 15.78
C LYS A 550 30.63 44.14 15.23
N LEU A 551 29.57 43.33 15.27
CA LEU A 551 28.22 43.77 14.89
C LEU A 551 27.72 44.81 15.89
N GLN A 552 27.08 45.85 15.38
CA GLN A 552 26.58 46.99 16.15
C GLN A 552 25.06 46.91 16.31
N GLY A 553 24.57 47.35 17.47
CA GLY A 553 23.16 47.39 17.84
C GLY A 553 22.86 46.62 19.13
N ASP A 554 21.60 46.66 19.56
CA ASP A 554 21.11 45.89 20.71
C ASP A 554 20.93 44.42 20.31
N LEU A 555 22.05 43.70 20.31
CA LEU A 555 22.21 42.33 19.83
C LEU A 555 22.51 41.39 20.99
N ARG A 556 21.84 40.23 21.01
CA ARG A 556 22.10 39.18 22.01
C ARG A 556 22.63 37.91 21.38
N LEU A 557 23.80 37.44 21.82
CA LEU A 557 24.40 36.20 21.36
C LEU A 557 24.04 35.01 22.27
N PHE A 558 23.51 33.94 21.68
CA PHE A 558 23.22 32.65 22.29
C PHE A 558 24.07 31.57 21.63
N THR A 559 24.97 30.95 22.37
CA THR A 559 25.73 29.79 21.87
C THR A 559 24.94 28.51 22.14
N LEU A 560 24.59 27.80 21.07
CA LEU A 560 23.88 26.52 21.11
C LEU A 560 24.78 25.43 21.70
N GLN A 561 24.19 24.35 22.21
CA GLN A 561 24.92 23.19 22.71
C GLN A 561 24.61 21.95 21.87
N TYR A 562 25.51 20.98 21.86
CA TYR A 562 25.30 19.71 21.18
C TYR A 562 25.08 18.57 22.17
N GLN A 563 24.14 17.70 21.82
CA GLN A 563 24.05 16.37 22.39
C GLN A 563 24.70 15.39 21.41
N TYR A 564 25.45 14.43 21.94
CA TYR A 564 26.11 13.39 21.15
C TYR A 564 25.45 12.03 21.39
N ASP A 565 25.42 11.17 20.38
CA ASP A 565 25.03 9.77 20.52
C ASP A 565 26.18 8.90 21.03
N ILE A 566 25.88 7.60 21.23
CA ILE A 566 26.85 6.59 21.67
C ILE A 566 28.04 6.39 20.71
N THR A 567 27.95 6.90 19.48
CA THR A 567 29.01 6.84 18.46
C THR A 567 29.85 8.12 18.42
N GLY A 568 29.55 9.11 19.26
CA GLY A 568 30.21 10.41 19.28
C GLY A 568 29.74 11.37 18.18
N LYS A 569 28.64 11.06 17.47
CA LYS A 569 28.03 11.96 16.47
C LYS A 569 26.99 12.87 17.11
N ILE A 570 26.83 14.09 16.58
CA ILE A 570 25.81 15.03 17.06
C ILE A 570 24.42 14.43 16.83
N SER A 571 23.74 14.08 17.92
CA SER A 571 22.40 13.52 17.92
C SER A 571 21.33 14.59 17.99
N ASN A 572 21.59 15.69 18.71
CA ASN A 572 20.65 16.80 18.84
C ASN A 572 21.35 18.15 19.06
N VAL A 573 20.65 19.24 18.73
CA VAL A 573 21.06 20.62 19.05
C VAL A 573 20.19 21.08 20.21
N ILE A 574 20.83 21.41 21.33
CA ILE A 574 20.18 21.90 22.54
C ILE A 574 20.18 23.43 22.48
N ILE A 575 18.98 23.99 22.41
CA ILE A 575 18.76 25.42 22.57
C ILE A 575 18.41 25.65 24.06
N PRO A 576 19.16 26.48 24.81
CA PRO A 576 18.96 26.62 26.25
C PRO A 576 17.58 27.21 26.60
N SER A 577 16.62 26.36 27.00
CA SER A 577 15.27 26.78 27.39
C SER A 577 15.25 27.70 28.62
N THR A 578 16.26 27.57 29.50
CA THR A 578 16.46 28.44 30.67
C THR A 578 16.79 29.89 30.31
N GLN A 579 17.20 30.15 29.06
CA GLN A 579 17.48 31.49 28.56
C GLN A 579 16.30 32.09 27.77
N LYS A 580 15.11 31.46 27.83
CA LYS A 580 13.89 31.93 27.15
C LYS A 580 13.52 33.37 27.51
N ALA A 581 13.63 33.75 28.77
CA ALA A 581 13.41 35.13 29.21
C ALA A 581 14.43 36.12 28.59
N GLY A 582 15.69 35.69 28.40
CA GLY A 582 16.72 36.51 27.79
C GLY A 582 16.49 36.80 26.31
N PHE A 583 15.85 35.89 25.58
CA PHE A 583 15.54 36.07 24.15
C PHE A 583 14.52 37.19 23.89
N TYR A 584 13.58 37.41 24.81
CA TYR A 584 12.57 38.47 24.68
C TYR A 584 13.04 39.84 25.18
N ASN A 585 14.20 39.93 25.83
CA ASN A 585 14.74 41.21 26.29
C ASN A 585 15.32 42.03 25.12
N ASP A 586 15.83 41.35 24.11
CA ASP A 586 16.54 41.95 22.99
C ASP A 586 15.79 41.66 21.68
N ARG A 587 15.61 42.69 20.85
CA ARG A 587 14.87 42.52 19.58
C ARG A 587 15.66 41.74 18.53
N VAL A 588 16.98 41.66 18.63
CA VAL A 588 17.83 40.97 17.65
C VAL A 588 18.71 39.95 18.35
N ASN A 589 18.46 38.68 18.05
CA ASN A 589 19.08 37.54 18.74
C ASN A 589 19.91 36.72 17.75
N ILE A 590 21.17 36.41 18.07
CA ILE A 590 22.07 35.56 17.28
C ILE A 590 22.16 34.19 17.95
N LEU A 591 21.75 33.15 17.23
CA LEU A 591 21.77 31.75 17.66
C LEU A 591 22.95 31.05 16.98
N ARG A 592 24.08 30.98 17.69
CA ARG A 592 25.37 30.50 17.18
C ARG A 592 25.59 29.03 17.42
N PHE A 593 25.86 28.30 16.35
CA PHE A 593 26.43 26.95 16.43
C PHE A 593 27.89 27.03 16.96
N PRO A 594 28.30 26.20 17.94
CA PRO A 594 29.68 26.18 18.44
C PRO A 594 30.73 25.96 17.36
N ASP A 595 30.43 25.00 16.49
CA ASP A 595 31.28 24.51 15.41
C ASP A 595 30.63 24.80 14.06
N ARG A 596 31.44 25.16 13.07
CA ARG A 596 30.99 25.26 11.68
C ARG A 596 30.71 23.86 11.14
N LEU A 597 29.43 23.49 11.07
CA LEU A 597 29.00 22.17 10.60
C LEU A 597 29.16 22.01 9.08
N GLY A 598 29.24 23.13 8.36
CA GLY A 598 29.48 23.16 6.91
C GLY A 598 28.33 22.59 6.09
N ARG A 599 28.48 22.66 4.76
CA ARG A 599 27.59 22.03 3.79
C ARG A 599 28.32 20.82 3.19
N PRO A 600 28.00 19.57 3.61
CA PRO A 600 28.74 18.40 3.16
C PRO A 600 28.51 18.06 1.67
N SER A 601 27.42 18.54 1.06
CA SER A 601 27.19 18.47 -0.39
C SER A 601 26.10 19.46 -0.81
N ILE A 602 26.26 20.07 -1.99
CA ILE A 602 25.25 20.95 -2.60
C ILE A 602 23.96 20.18 -2.94
N HIS A 603 24.11 18.92 -3.35
CA HIS A 603 23.02 18.06 -3.82
C HIS A 603 22.33 17.30 -2.69
N ARG A 604 23.05 16.91 -1.62
CA ARG A 604 22.47 16.15 -0.50
C ARG A 604 21.82 17.02 0.58
N PHE A 605 22.09 18.34 0.56
CA PHE A 605 21.68 19.27 1.61
C PHE A 605 21.36 20.65 1.03
N PRO A 606 20.12 20.93 0.59
CA PRO A 606 19.73 22.31 0.27
C PRO A 606 19.88 23.18 1.53
N GLY A 607 20.83 24.11 1.50
CA GLY A 607 21.22 24.90 2.69
C GLY A 607 20.05 25.72 3.27
N TRP A 608 19.22 26.28 2.40
CA TRP A 608 18.00 27.01 2.76
C TRP A 608 17.02 26.15 3.57
N TRP A 609 16.92 24.86 3.27
CA TRP A 609 15.98 23.95 3.92
C TRP A 609 16.38 23.59 5.36
N ARG A 610 17.68 23.37 5.60
CA ARG A 610 18.20 23.19 6.96
C ARG A 610 17.89 24.42 7.82
N SER A 611 18.06 25.60 7.25
CA SER A 611 17.80 26.88 7.92
C SER A 611 16.31 27.09 8.19
N TYR A 612 15.46 26.87 7.19
CA TYR A 612 14.00 26.99 7.31
C TYR A 612 13.43 26.04 8.37
N SER A 613 13.86 24.77 8.33
CA SER A 613 13.44 23.76 9.30
C SER A 613 14.00 24.00 10.72
N PHE A 614 15.20 24.58 10.84
CA PHE A 614 15.72 25.03 12.14
C PHE A 614 14.96 26.25 12.66
N GLY A 615 14.60 27.19 11.79
CA GLY A 615 13.75 28.34 12.11
C GLY A 615 12.42 27.93 12.70
N ALA A 616 11.77 26.89 12.15
CA ALA A 616 10.54 26.32 12.72
C ALA A 616 10.74 25.81 14.16
N LYS A 617 11.85 25.12 14.46
CA LYS A 617 12.16 24.67 15.82
C LYS A 617 12.37 25.83 16.79
N ILE A 618 13.03 26.90 16.33
CA ILE A 618 13.26 28.10 17.16
C ILE A 618 11.93 28.80 17.42
N ALA A 619 11.12 29.03 16.39
CA ALA A 619 9.82 29.66 16.54
C ALA A 619 8.91 28.86 17.49
N GLU A 620 8.89 27.54 17.37
CA GLU A 620 8.17 26.65 18.28
C GLU A 620 8.65 26.79 19.74
N LEU A 621 9.97 26.69 19.96
CA LEU A 621 10.56 26.76 21.30
C LEU A 621 10.28 28.09 22.01
N TYR A 622 10.38 29.19 21.26
CA TYR A 622 10.12 30.54 21.74
C TYR A 622 8.68 31.00 21.47
N ASP A 623 7.73 30.07 21.30
CA ASP A 623 6.29 30.36 21.26
C ASP A 623 5.89 31.51 20.32
N PHE A 624 6.46 31.52 19.12
CA PHE A 624 6.01 32.37 18.03
C PHE A 624 4.93 31.64 17.22
N ASP A 625 3.96 32.40 16.75
CA ASP A 625 2.80 31.89 16.01
C ASP A 625 3.10 31.78 14.51
N LYS A 626 4.12 32.50 14.06
CA LYS A 626 4.57 32.52 12.67
C LYS A 626 6.03 32.91 12.60
N PHE A 627 6.71 32.44 11.57
CA PHE A 627 7.97 33.02 11.19
C PHE A 627 8.05 33.38 9.71
N ILE A 628 8.86 34.39 9.43
CA ILE A 628 9.21 34.84 8.10
C ILE A 628 10.73 34.70 7.98
N PHE A 629 11.19 33.97 6.97
CA PHE A 629 12.60 33.82 6.66
C PHE A 629 12.94 34.70 5.47
N ILE A 630 13.97 35.54 5.62
CA ILE A 630 14.55 36.34 4.56
C ILE A 630 16.07 36.13 4.58
N GLU A 631 16.65 35.65 3.47
CA GLU A 631 18.10 35.45 3.38
C GLU A 631 18.89 36.75 3.60
N SER A 632 20.13 36.63 4.07
CA SER A 632 20.97 37.78 4.44
C SER A 632 21.45 38.61 3.23
N ASP A 633 21.13 38.17 2.02
CA ASP A 633 21.35 38.85 0.74
C ASP A 633 20.03 39.13 -0.01
N ALA A 634 18.90 39.19 0.70
CA ALA A 634 17.57 39.50 0.16
C ALA A 634 16.94 40.75 0.82
N TYR A 635 16.39 41.64 -0.02
CA TYR A 635 15.80 42.93 0.36
C TYR A 635 14.40 43.08 -0.23
N ILE A 636 13.37 43.24 0.63
CA ILE A 636 11.99 43.55 0.24
C ILE A 636 11.82 45.07 0.19
N PHE A 637 11.23 45.59 -0.89
CA PHE A 637 11.07 47.03 -1.11
C PHE A 637 9.73 47.58 -0.61
N GLU A 638 9.75 48.85 -0.19
CA GLU A 638 8.58 49.64 0.18
C GLU A 638 7.96 50.29 -1.07
N CYS A 639 7.49 49.47 -2.01
CA CYS A 639 6.86 49.93 -3.24
C CYS A 639 5.41 49.45 -3.33
N ASN A 640 4.65 50.00 -4.29
CA ASN A 640 3.29 49.54 -4.63
C ASN A 640 2.36 49.37 -3.41
N GLY A 641 2.41 50.30 -2.46
CA GLY A 641 1.60 50.25 -1.23
C GLY A 641 2.01 49.15 -0.24
N ASN A 642 3.29 48.75 -0.21
CA ASN A 642 3.83 47.73 0.69
C ASN A 642 3.17 46.35 0.52
N ARG A 643 2.73 46.02 -0.70
CA ARG A 643 1.93 44.81 -0.96
C ARG A 643 2.61 43.52 -0.50
N LEU A 644 3.93 43.39 -0.69
CA LEU A 644 4.66 42.19 -0.26
C LEU A 644 4.82 42.12 1.27
N PHE A 645 5.08 43.25 1.94
CA PHE A 645 5.06 43.32 3.40
C PHE A 645 3.70 42.91 3.97
N ASN A 646 2.62 43.48 3.43
CA ASN A 646 1.24 43.19 3.87
C ASN A 646 0.86 41.73 3.64
N TYR A 647 1.23 41.17 2.49
CA TYR A 647 1.01 39.76 2.20
C TYR A 647 1.77 38.87 3.19
N LEU A 648 3.07 39.09 3.37
CA LEU A 648 3.87 38.30 4.31
C LEU A 648 3.36 38.42 5.73
N LYS A 649 2.81 39.57 6.14
CA LYS A 649 2.17 39.75 7.43
C LYS A 649 0.92 38.88 7.58
N SER A 650 0.02 38.88 6.60
CA SER A 650 -1.24 38.11 6.65
C SER A 650 -1.16 36.67 6.13
N ALA A 651 -0.02 36.24 5.60
CA ALA A 651 0.13 34.94 4.96
C ALA A 651 -0.16 33.78 5.92
N LYS A 652 -0.98 32.82 5.47
CA LYS A 652 -1.31 31.61 6.21
C LYS A 652 -0.45 30.43 5.75
N GLY A 653 -0.52 29.35 6.52
CA GLY A 653 0.18 28.11 6.20
C GLY A 653 1.70 28.29 6.14
N TYR A 654 2.33 27.58 5.21
CA TYR A 654 3.75 27.69 4.92
C TYR A 654 3.96 27.92 3.44
N GLY A 655 4.98 28.68 3.07
CA GLY A 655 5.11 29.16 1.71
C GLY A 655 6.47 29.74 1.38
N SER A 656 6.65 30.00 0.10
CA SER A 656 7.77 30.73 -0.45
C SER A 656 7.29 31.55 -1.66
N LEU A 657 8.03 32.61 -2.00
CA LEU A 657 7.70 33.43 -3.18
C LEU A 657 7.94 32.66 -4.49
N TRP A 658 7.54 33.26 -5.61
CA TRP A 658 7.74 32.70 -6.95
C TRP A 658 8.69 33.58 -7.77
N SER A 659 9.75 32.98 -8.32
CA SER A 659 10.64 33.64 -9.26
C SER A 659 10.16 33.37 -10.69
N ALA A 660 9.62 34.42 -11.34
CA ALA A 660 9.14 34.34 -12.71
C ALA A 660 10.25 34.00 -13.71
N SER A 661 11.46 34.52 -13.50
CA SER A 661 12.62 34.33 -14.37
C SER A 661 13.15 32.89 -14.35
N SER A 662 13.21 32.25 -13.19
CA SER A 662 13.63 30.85 -13.04
C SER A 662 12.48 29.85 -13.25
N ASN A 663 11.24 30.34 -13.40
CA ASN A 663 10.02 29.54 -13.40
C ASN A 663 10.00 28.55 -12.21
N TYR A 664 10.44 29.03 -11.04
CA TYR A 664 10.70 28.20 -9.86
C TYR A 664 10.38 28.94 -8.55
N ARG A 665 10.25 28.20 -7.45
CA ARG A 665 10.02 28.76 -6.12
C ARG A 665 11.26 29.45 -5.58
N GLU A 666 11.05 30.59 -4.95
CA GLU A 666 12.11 31.42 -4.40
C GLU A 666 12.39 31.07 -2.94
N SER A 667 13.59 30.57 -2.64
CA SER A 667 13.98 30.17 -1.28
C SER A 667 14.45 31.33 -0.41
N SER A 668 14.78 32.48 -0.99
CA SER A 668 15.28 33.63 -0.23
C SER A 668 14.20 34.34 0.60
N VAL A 669 12.91 34.08 0.35
CA VAL A 669 11.78 34.60 1.14
C VAL A 669 10.74 33.51 1.37
N GLN A 670 10.57 33.11 2.64
CA GLN A 670 9.70 31.99 3.04
C GLN A 670 8.93 32.33 4.32
N TRP A 671 7.86 31.60 4.60
CA TRP A 671 7.10 31.73 5.85
C TRP A 671 6.54 30.39 6.32
N CYS A 672 6.21 30.29 7.60
CA CYS A 672 5.49 29.16 8.18
C CYS A 672 4.70 29.63 9.40
N VAL A 673 3.46 29.17 9.54
CA VAL A 673 2.65 29.35 10.74
C VAL A 673 2.82 28.16 11.70
N LYS A 674 2.55 28.37 12.98
CA LYS A 674 2.74 27.41 14.07
C LYS A 674 2.07 26.07 13.81
N SER A 675 0.86 26.09 13.27
CA SER A 675 0.11 24.87 12.91
C SER A 675 0.83 24.00 11.89
N ASP A 676 1.81 24.51 11.15
CA ASP A 676 2.56 23.78 10.12
C ASP A 676 4.06 23.62 10.43
N TYR A 677 4.54 23.99 11.62
CA TYR A 677 5.95 23.84 12.01
C TYR A 677 6.44 22.39 11.91
N TYR A 678 5.59 21.40 12.19
CA TYR A 678 5.95 20.00 12.04
C TYR A 678 6.27 19.61 10.59
N LYS A 679 5.61 20.24 9.60
CA LYS A 679 5.91 20.03 8.17
C LYS A 679 7.27 20.59 7.82
N ALA A 680 7.57 21.81 8.30
CA ALA A 680 8.88 22.44 8.14
C ALA A 680 10.00 21.63 8.82
N THR A 681 9.73 21.02 9.98
CA THR A 681 10.74 20.23 10.73
C THR A 681 10.89 18.79 10.24
N TYR A 682 10.05 18.31 9.31
CA TYR A 682 10.09 16.95 8.75
C TYR A 682 11.49 16.54 8.27
N PHE A 683 12.27 17.48 7.73
CA PHE A 683 13.68 17.30 7.40
C PHE A 683 14.52 16.65 8.51
N TRP A 684 14.40 17.17 9.74
CA TRP A 684 15.22 16.77 10.88
C TRP A 684 14.93 15.33 11.31
N SER A 685 13.72 14.85 11.05
CA SER A 685 13.28 13.49 11.37
C SER A 685 13.88 12.44 10.45
N TYR A 686 14.32 12.84 9.26
CA TYR A 686 14.87 11.93 8.24
C TYR A 686 16.34 12.17 7.92
N LYS A 687 16.98 13.23 8.45
CA LYS A 687 18.37 13.66 8.17
C LYS A 687 19.41 12.53 8.16
N ASP A 688 19.24 11.52 9.00
CA ASP A 688 20.19 10.39 9.16
C ASP A 688 19.86 9.18 8.25
N ARG A 689 18.79 9.24 7.45
CA ARG A 689 18.31 8.16 6.55
C ARG A 689 18.33 8.53 5.06
N LEU A 690 18.74 9.75 4.72
CA LEU A 690 18.68 10.27 3.35
C LEU A 690 19.77 9.63 2.48
N GLN A 691 19.41 8.63 1.68
CA GLN A 691 20.25 8.11 0.58
C GLN A 691 20.24 9.10 -0.60
N GLU A 692 21.23 9.04 -1.49
CA GLU A 692 21.34 9.95 -2.66
C GLU A 692 20.06 9.97 -3.53
N ASP A 693 19.38 8.84 -3.63
CA ASP A 693 18.16 8.68 -4.44
C ASP A 693 16.90 9.33 -3.82
N PHE A 694 16.96 9.71 -2.52
CA PHE A 694 15.83 10.36 -1.84
C PHE A 694 15.56 11.75 -2.41
N TRP A 695 16.59 12.52 -2.77
CA TRP A 695 16.39 13.89 -3.27
C TRP A 695 15.94 13.96 -4.73
N HIS A 696 16.20 12.89 -5.48
CA HIS A 696 15.92 12.83 -6.91
C HIS A 696 14.65 12.08 -7.26
N GLY A 697 14.05 11.32 -6.32
CA GLY A 697 12.87 10.49 -6.56
C GLY A 697 13.10 9.45 -7.66
N VAL A 698 12.56 8.25 -7.52
CA VAL A 698 12.44 7.38 -8.69
C VAL A 698 11.36 8.02 -9.58
N ASN A 699 11.75 8.60 -10.72
CA ASN A 699 10.92 9.34 -11.70
C ASN A 699 10.69 10.86 -11.48
N LEU A 700 11.48 11.59 -10.67
CA LEU A 700 11.47 13.06 -10.72
C LEU A 700 12.58 13.59 -11.64
N HIS A 701 12.34 14.73 -12.29
CA HIS A 701 13.31 15.35 -13.19
C HIS A 701 14.52 15.86 -12.37
N GLN A 702 15.75 15.88 -12.92
CA GLN A 702 16.98 16.28 -12.20
C GLN A 702 16.96 17.72 -11.60
N THR A 703 15.94 18.50 -11.93
CA THR A 703 15.71 19.88 -11.46
C THR A 703 14.63 19.98 -10.38
N GLN A 704 14.04 18.87 -9.93
CA GLN A 704 12.99 18.82 -8.91
C GLN A 704 13.56 18.27 -7.61
N TYR A 705 13.54 19.08 -6.54
CA TYR A 705 13.97 18.64 -5.22
C TYR A 705 12.76 18.08 -4.42
N LEU A 706 12.95 16.94 -3.77
CA LEU A 706 11.92 16.29 -2.92
C LEU A 706 11.38 17.13 -1.74
N PRO A 707 12.10 18.08 -1.08
CA PRO A 707 11.50 18.92 -0.03
C PRO A 707 10.30 19.74 -0.54
N GLU A 708 10.39 20.29 -1.75
CA GLU A 708 9.34 21.07 -2.39
C GLU A 708 8.11 20.21 -2.76
N TYR A 709 8.32 18.90 -2.95
CA TYR A 709 7.26 17.90 -3.14
C TYR A 709 6.65 17.41 -1.82
N ILE A 710 7.48 17.16 -0.78
CA ILE A 710 7.05 16.72 0.55
C ILE A 710 6.25 17.79 1.26
N ILE A 711 6.78 19.01 1.26
CA ILE A 711 6.07 20.14 1.84
C ILE A 711 4.95 20.56 0.91
N ASN A 712 5.00 20.29 -0.40
CA ASN A 712 3.97 20.69 -1.36
C ASN A 712 3.46 22.09 -1.01
N PHE A 713 4.27 23.11 -1.29
CA PHE A 713 3.95 24.53 -1.03
C PHE A 713 2.70 24.97 -1.83
N ASN A 714 1.57 24.32 -1.65
CA ASN A 714 0.34 24.41 -2.41
C ASN A 714 -0.47 25.66 -2.03
N ASN A 715 0.22 26.70 -1.54
CA ASN A 715 -0.35 28.03 -1.52
C ASN A 715 -0.69 28.38 -2.95
N ASN A 716 -1.85 29.02 -3.09
CA ASN A 716 -2.43 29.53 -4.31
C ASN A 716 -1.32 30.17 -5.18
N LEU A 717 -0.80 29.43 -6.17
CA LEU A 717 0.37 29.85 -6.96
C LEU A 717 0.12 31.21 -7.61
N ASP A 718 -1.14 31.50 -7.88
CA ASP A 718 -1.62 32.77 -8.43
C ASP A 718 -1.43 33.93 -7.44
N GLU A 719 -1.56 33.70 -6.13
CA GLU A 719 -1.31 34.73 -5.10
C GLU A 719 0.17 35.10 -4.98
N VAL A 720 1.10 34.16 -5.18
CA VAL A 720 2.53 34.47 -5.07
C VAL A 720 3.14 34.96 -6.39
N LYS A 721 2.56 34.59 -7.54
CA LYS A 721 3.00 35.01 -8.87
C LYS A 721 2.77 36.50 -9.16
N GLN A 722 1.94 37.18 -8.35
CA GLN A 722 1.67 38.61 -8.51
C GLN A 722 2.85 39.51 -8.08
N PHE A 723 3.79 38.98 -7.29
CA PHE A 723 4.95 39.72 -6.81
C PHE A 723 6.10 39.65 -7.80
N VAL A 724 6.77 40.78 -8.00
CA VAL A 724 7.89 40.92 -8.93
C VAL A 724 9.18 40.95 -8.10
N ILE A 725 9.96 39.88 -8.14
CA ILE A 725 11.23 39.77 -7.42
C ILE A 725 12.40 39.64 -8.40
N ASP A 726 13.46 40.43 -8.22
CA ASP A 726 14.68 40.36 -9.02
C ASP A 726 15.68 39.37 -8.40
N ARG A 727 16.23 38.46 -9.21
CA ARG A 727 17.33 37.57 -8.79
C ARG A 727 18.65 38.06 -9.41
N TYR A 728 19.67 38.26 -8.59
CA TYR A 728 21.02 38.57 -9.06
C TYR A 728 21.56 37.44 -9.95
N GLY A 729 21.92 37.76 -11.20
CA GLY A 729 22.50 36.81 -12.16
C GLY A 729 21.52 36.16 -13.14
N ASP A 730 20.23 36.51 -13.17
CA ASP A 730 19.43 36.23 -14.36
C ASP A 730 19.94 37.12 -15.51
N ASP A 731 20.71 36.52 -16.42
CA ASP A 731 21.42 37.15 -17.54
C ASP A 731 20.53 38.01 -18.47
N SER A 732 19.22 38.04 -18.25
CA SER A 732 18.24 38.79 -19.04
C SER A 732 18.12 40.28 -18.65
N PHE A 733 18.53 40.70 -17.44
CA PHE A 733 18.38 42.09 -17.01
C PHE A 733 19.63 42.64 -16.29
N ASN A 734 20.16 43.75 -16.79
CA ASN A 734 21.28 44.50 -16.18
C ASN A 734 20.83 45.52 -15.11
N THR A 735 19.55 45.57 -14.77
CA THR A 735 18.88 46.54 -13.87
C THR A 735 17.78 45.85 -13.06
N ILE A 736 17.40 46.43 -11.93
CA ILE A 736 16.24 45.97 -11.15
C ILE A 736 14.96 46.38 -11.92
N PRO A 737 13.99 45.47 -12.15
CA PRO A 737 12.76 45.81 -12.85
C PRO A 737 11.99 46.95 -12.19
N GLU A 738 11.40 47.82 -12.99
CA GLU A 738 10.53 48.88 -12.50
C GLU A 738 9.31 48.26 -11.80
N GLY A 739 9.02 48.68 -10.57
CA GLY A 739 7.93 48.13 -9.76
C GLY A 739 8.24 46.80 -9.08
N ALA A 740 9.50 46.35 -9.03
CA ALA A 740 9.91 45.18 -8.24
C ALA A 740 9.57 45.34 -6.75
N ASP A 741 9.05 44.28 -6.14
CA ASP A 741 8.75 44.16 -4.70
C ASP A 741 9.97 43.77 -3.87
N GLY A 742 11.05 43.34 -4.50
CA GLY A 742 12.31 43.03 -3.82
C GLY A 742 13.43 42.60 -4.76
N ALA A 743 14.64 42.53 -4.21
CA ALA A 743 15.85 42.06 -4.87
C ALA A 743 16.54 40.99 -4.02
N LEU A 744 17.00 39.92 -4.67
CA LEU A 744 17.43 38.66 -4.04
C LEU A 744 18.80 38.22 -4.55
N ASN A 745 19.47 37.37 -3.76
CA ASN A 745 20.79 36.82 -4.06
C ASN A 745 21.85 37.93 -4.30
N MET A 746 21.76 39.03 -3.56
CA MET A 746 22.61 40.21 -3.72
C MET A 746 24.02 39.99 -3.12
N THR A 747 24.64 38.87 -3.50
CA THR A 747 26.03 38.54 -3.21
C THR A 747 26.92 39.65 -3.78
N ASP A 748 27.92 40.06 -3.00
CA ASP A 748 28.86 41.16 -3.23
C ASP A 748 28.36 42.61 -2.97
N ILE A 749 27.36 42.84 -2.11
CA ILE A 749 26.91 44.21 -1.76
C ILE A 749 27.10 44.55 -0.28
N SER A 750 27.79 45.67 -0.07
CA SER A 750 27.88 46.42 1.19
C SER A 750 27.38 47.85 0.95
N LEU A 751 26.46 48.34 1.78
CA LEU A 751 26.01 49.75 1.79
C LEU A 751 27.17 50.70 2.15
N ASN A 752 28.14 50.21 2.92
CA ASN A 752 29.32 50.95 3.36
C ASN A 752 30.51 50.90 2.37
N GLY A 753 30.34 50.30 1.20
CA GLY A 753 31.28 50.44 0.09
C GLY A 753 32.46 49.46 0.06
N ILE A 754 32.44 48.39 0.86
CA ILE A 754 33.50 47.38 0.87
C ILE A 754 33.21 46.33 -0.22
N PHE A 755 33.99 46.33 -1.31
CA PHE A 755 33.78 45.44 -2.45
C PHE A 755 35.01 44.62 -2.81
N HIS A 756 34.79 43.35 -3.18
CA HIS A 756 35.81 42.51 -3.85
C HIS A 756 35.88 42.74 -5.37
N LYS A 757 34.88 43.38 -6.01
CA LYS A 757 34.77 43.63 -7.47
C LYS A 757 34.12 44.99 -7.79
N LYS A 758 34.28 45.50 -9.03
CA LYS A 758 33.67 46.77 -9.48
C LYS A 758 32.13 46.67 -9.46
N GLU A 759 31.48 47.66 -8.87
CA GLU A 759 30.03 47.69 -8.67
C GLU A 759 29.25 47.70 -10.00
N ASN A 760 28.28 46.80 -10.17
CA ASN A 760 27.42 46.74 -11.35
C ASN A 760 26.17 47.63 -11.21
N LYS A 761 25.43 47.85 -12.32
CA LYS A 761 24.27 48.75 -12.35
C LYS A 761 23.15 48.35 -11.37
N LYS A 762 22.86 47.06 -11.20
CA LYS A 762 21.89 46.55 -10.21
C LYS A 762 22.30 46.90 -8.78
N GLN A 763 23.58 46.75 -8.45
CA GLN A 763 24.10 47.09 -7.13
C GLN A 763 23.97 48.59 -6.84
N GLN A 764 24.23 49.44 -7.84
CA GLN A 764 24.04 50.89 -7.73
C GLN A 764 22.56 51.28 -7.58
N GLU A 765 21.65 50.62 -8.29
CA GLU A 765 20.20 50.84 -8.18
C GLU A 765 19.65 50.39 -6.83
N LEU A 766 20.09 49.23 -6.33
CA LEU A 766 19.75 48.77 -4.99
C LEU A 766 20.26 49.77 -3.95
N LYS A 767 21.52 50.21 -4.03
CA LYS A 767 22.03 51.25 -3.13
C LYS A 767 21.21 52.53 -3.19
N LYS A 768 20.78 52.96 -4.37
CA LYS A 768 19.89 54.14 -4.49
C LYS A 768 18.56 53.89 -3.78
N HIS A 769 17.96 52.71 -3.92
CA HIS A 769 16.76 52.34 -3.18
C HIS A 769 17.02 52.35 -1.68
N LEU A 770 18.03 51.63 -1.19
CA LEU A 770 18.34 51.51 0.22
C LEU A 770 18.75 52.86 0.85
N ASN A 771 19.55 53.69 0.16
CA ASN A 771 20.03 55.00 0.65
C ASN A 771 18.99 56.13 0.59
N LYS A 772 18.04 56.09 -0.37
CA LYS A 772 16.91 57.04 -0.43
C LYS A 772 16.03 56.99 0.83
N HIS A 773 16.08 55.88 1.57
CA HIS A 773 15.33 55.70 2.81
C HIS A 773 16.13 56.02 4.08
N VAL A 774 17.47 55.87 4.07
CA VAL A 774 18.33 56.31 5.20
C VAL A 774 18.30 57.83 5.36
N SER A 775 18.06 58.58 4.28
CA SER A 775 17.91 60.04 4.30
C SER A 775 16.59 60.47 4.97
N ASN A 776 15.47 59.80 4.68
CA ASN A 776 14.18 60.09 5.31
C ASN A 776 14.16 59.77 6.83
N ILE A 777 14.86 58.73 7.28
CA ILE A 777 14.93 58.38 8.72
C ILE A 777 15.74 59.43 9.52
N LYS A 778 16.72 60.09 8.89
CA LYS A 778 17.45 61.21 9.53
C LYS A 778 16.64 62.51 9.59
N GLU A 779 15.66 62.69 8.69
CA GLU A 779 14.74 63.83 8.72
C GLU A 779 13.57 63.63 9.70
N GLU A 780 13.15 62.39 9.98
CA GLU A 780 12.12 62.10 11.00
C GLU A 780 12.68 62.01 12.44
N ALA A 781 14.00 61.83 12.58
CA ALA A 781 14.70 61.80 13.86
C ALA A 781 15.35 63.15 14.26
N ALA A 782 15.30 64.15 13.39
CA ALA A 782 15.70 65.54 13.63
C ALA A 782 14.46 66.43 13.83
#